data_AF-A0A2E8BVP5-F1
#
_entry.id   AF-A0A2E8BVP5-F1
#
_cell.length_a   1.000
_cell.length_b   1.000
_cell.length_c   1.000
_cell.angle_alpha   90.00
_cell.angle_beta   90.00
_cell.angle_gamma   90.00
#
_symmetry.space_group_name_H-M   'P 1'
#
loop_
_entity.id
_entity.type
_entity.pdbx_description
1 polymer ?
#
loop_
_entity_poly.entity_id
_entity_poly.type
_entity_poly.pdbx_seq_one_letter_code
_entity_poly.pdbx_strand_id
1 'polypeptide(L)'
;RVVPSDSYQGDALADVISSAGYTNTAILSMTNAYGAGVGDAFAAAFNAKDGHQVCTRVAYDDAALTSAVVGDAIAAVGAGDADGNACDSVLLASYSPDGAQMVGGLRLAGSMIPAFGPDGMAGSAVLDAFGSDTILSNGIVATKPGGTGVSTGDFPERCLANADCASGIFTSELYDAIMMIGAAAMMDDGSDMGTHVPMVGAGDGYAGAAGTHVFSSNGDVSGEVYNYNVCTFNHVPTYGDYFNCDRQWTVANGLEDAAFAGTTVKIGFMGDITSPAIADLWASFAVSYSIAETLANHIAYNQGVQFEFIPADSACGDASIVAASAQALVSAGVWGVVGAACSGASTAANAVFKEAGIPMISYASTAAVLSDDASHPLFWRVVSSDIEQSAALADAVDANGDGANLAILLAQDVYTAGIASGFRAALEAKGHTICTEVSYDRNAITSTTYSDLVNAVQTNSCGAVAVFAYNADGAGILEEMSTQGFTGQVYGSDGIASVTVADSMGADKTPLNGVIATNPGAPSWVVGPDANPVQAVFPALWGQYAYADVCNLDIRGGDNGGPDGISDYTLVAVLEQAGVTCPAENVTTGASVAKGQFAESAFDASVIMALSAFAFLAGQGTITSAQAIQSTGQGFNGASGTMSFMANGDVAGTGYCIGTFTVDTAGAVSYDCSKAWVDGVISDEPADSA
;
A
#
# COMPACT_ATOMS: atom_id res chain seq x y z
N ARG A 1 36.42 -20.99 -7.61
CA ARG A 1 35.57 -19.92 -7.04
C ARG A 1 34.25 -20.55 -6.72
N VAL A 2 33.69 -20.28 -5.53
CA VAL A 2 32.34 -20.74 -5.16
C VAL A 2 31.28 -19.65 -5.39
N VAL A 3 31.74 -18.40 -5.59
CA VAL A 3 30.94 -17.27 -6.07
C VAL A 3 30.98 -17.17 -7.60
N PRO A 4 29.90 -16.73 -8.27
CA PRO A 4 29.91 -16.46 -9.70
C PRO A 4 30.83 -15.29 -10.07
N SER A 5 31.21 -15.20 -11.35
CA SER A 5 32.04 -14.12 -11.86
C SER A 5 31.23 -12.86 -12.17
N ASP A 6 31.89 -11.70 -12.06
CA ASP A 6 31.38 -10.37 -12.39
C ASP A 6 30.74 -10.28 -13.78
N SER A 7 31.14 -11.16 -14.72
CA SER A 7 30.51 -11.27 -16.04
C SER A 7 29.01 -11.60 -15.96
N TYR A 8 28.63 -12.57 -15.14
CA TYR A 8 27.22 -12.95 -14.97
C TYR A 8 26.45 -11.90 -14.19
N GLN A 9 27.12 -11.19 -13.27
CA GLN A 9 26.50 -10.08 -12.57
C GLN A 9 26.19 -8.91 -13.50
N GLY A 10 27.07 -8.64 -14.47
CA GLY A 10 26.81 -7.65 -15.51
C GLY A 10 25.55 -7.96 -16.32
N ASP A 11 25.36 -9.23 -16.69
CA ASP A 11 24.15 -9.71 -17.37
C ASP A 11 22.91 -9.56 -16.47
N ALA A 12 23.01 -9.99 -15.21
CA ALA A 12 21.92 -9.84 -14.23
C ALA A 12 21.50 -8.38 -14.02
N LEU A 13 22.48 -7.48 -13.86
CA LEU A 13 22.22 -6.03 -13.72
C LEU A 13 21.60 -5.45 -14.99
N ALA A 14 22.04 -5.86 -16.18
CA ALA A 14 21.45 -5.42 -17.43
C ALA A 14 19.98 -5.85 -17.53
N ASP A 15 19.66 -7.10 -17.17
CA ASP A 15 18.28 -7.60 -17.15
C ASP A 15 17.42 -6.87 -16.12
N VAL A 16 17.91 -6.71 -14.88
CA VAL A 16 17.20 -5.97 -13.81
C VAL A 16 16.84 -4.55 -14.23
N ILE A 17 17.81 -3.82 -14.77
CA ILE A 17 17.62 -2.41 -15.15
C ILE A 17 16.69 -2.29 -16.37
N SER A 18 16.85 -3.16 -17.36
CA SER A 18 16.02 -3.16 -18.57
C SER A 18 14.57 -3.57 -18.27
N SER A 19 14.38 -4.57 -17.39
CA SER A 19 13.06 -5.05 -16.98
C SER A 19 12.28 -3.97 -16.22
N ALA A 20 12.99 -3.10 -15.48
CA ALA A 20 12.40 -1.93 -14.84
C ALA A 20 12.13 -0.75 -15.81
N GLY A 21 12.32 -0.94 -17.12
CA GLY A 21 12.00 0.02 -18.18
C GLY A 21 13.08 1.07 -18.46
N TYR A 22 14.27 0.95 -17.86
CA TYR A 22 15.36 1.90 -18.04
C TYR A 22 16.27 1.52 -19.19
N THR A 23 16.59 2.50 -20.04
CA THR A 23 17.29 2.31 -21.32
C THR A 23 18.52 3.18 -21.45
N ASN A 24 18.71 4.20 -20.61
CA ASN A 24 19.81 5.17 -20.67
C ASN A 24 20.51 5.33 -19.32
N THR A 25 21.33 4.33 -18.96
CA THR A 25 21.88 4.18 -17.60
C THR A 25 23.27 4.79 -17.45
N ALA A 26 23.48 5.61 -16.41
CA ALA A 26 24.80 6.09 -16.01
C ALA A 26 25.59 5.01 -15.26
N ILE A 27 26.92 4.98 -15.38
CA ILE A 27 27.80 4.07 -14.62
C ILE A 27 28.75 4.90 -13.75
N LEU A 28 28.67 4.72 -12.43
CA LEU A 28 29.64 5.21 -11.46
C LEU A 28 30.46 4.02 -10.96
N SER A 29 31.72 3.93 -11.39
CA SER A 29 32.55 2.73 -11.14
C SER A 29 33.87 3.06 -10.46
N MET A 30 34.27 2.27 -9.45
CA MET A 30 35.65 2.31 -8.94
C MET A 30 36.63 1.89 -10.04
N THR A 31 37.85 2.43 -10.00
CA THR A 31 38.92 2.07 -10.95
C THR A 31 39.65 0.77 -10.60
N ASN A 32 39.36 0.19 -9.42
CA ASN A 32 39.89 -1.12 -9.04
C ASN A 32 39.31 -2.25 -9.92
N ALA A 33 39.93 -3.44 -9.85
CA ALA A 33 39.60 -4.55 -10.74
C ALA A 33 38.12 -4.99 -10.66
N TYR A 34 37.51 -4.86 -9.49
CA TYR A 34 36.11 -5.22 -9.26
C TYR A 34 35.15 -4.19 -9.86
N GLY A 35 35.26 -2.90 -9.47
CA GLY A 35 34.37 -1.85 -9.97
C GLY A 35 34.47 -1.66 -11.49
N ALA A 36 35.69 -1.72 -12.03
CA ALA A 36 35.90 -1.67 -13.47
C ALA A 36 35.35 -2.92 -14.17
N GLY A 37 35.58 -4.12 -13.60
CA GLY A 37 35.14 -5.40 -14.15
C GLY A 37 33.62 -5.50 -14.26
N VAL A 38 32.90 -5.23 -13.17
CA VAL A 38 31.42 -5.22 -13.16
C VAL A 38 30.89 -4.14 -14.11
N GLY A 39 31.44 -2.93 -14.06
CA GLY A 39 31.00 -1.84 -14.93
C GLY A 39 31.19 -2.15 -16.41
N ASP A 40 32.28 -2.83 -16.79
CA ASP A 40 32.55 -3.24 -18.17
C ASP A 40 31.63 -4.38 -18.61
N ALA A 41 31.40 -5.36 -17.73
CA ALA A 41 30.46 -6.46 -17.99
C ALA A 41 29.04 -5.94 -18.20
N PHE A 42 28.54 -5.08 -17.30
CA PHE A 42 27.24 -4.44 -17.44
C PHE A 42 27.14 -3.62 -18.74
N ALA A 43 28.13 -2.77 -19.02
CA ALA A 43 28.11 -1.94 -20.23
C ALA A 43 28.04 -2.80 -21.50
N ALA A 44 28.74 -3.93 -21.53
CA ALA A 44 28.67 -4.85 -22.66
C ALA A 44 27.28 -5.50 -22.79
N ALA A 45 26.71 -5.99 -21.69
CA ALA A 45 25.40 -6.64 -21.66
C ALA A 45 24.25 -5.67 -21.98
N PHE A 46 24.28 -4.47 -21.38
CA PHE A 46 23.25 -3.45 -21.53
C PHE A 46 23.21 -2.88 -22.96
N ASN A 47 24.36 -2.49 -23.52
CA ASN A 47 24.43 -2.00 -24.90
C ASN A 47 24.11 -3.06 -25.96
N ALA A 48 24.13 -4.35 -25.60
CA ALA A 48 23.73 -5.43 -26.51
C ALA A 48 22.20 -5.57 -26.64
N LYS A 49 21.43 -4.97 -25.73
CA LYS A 49 19.96 -4.95 -25.78
C LYS A 49 19.48 -3.84 -26.71
N ASP A 50 18.43 -4.12 -27.48
CA ASP A 50 17.89 -3.17 -28.45
C ASP A 50 17.34 -1.92 -27.74
N GLY A 51 17.71 -0.73 -28.23
CA GLY A 51 17.31 0.54 -27.64
C GLY A 51 17.97 0.94 -26.32
N HIS A 52 18.93 0.14 -25.80
CA HIS A 52 19.60 0.42 -24.53
C HIS A 52 21.02 0.98 -24.77
N GLN A 53 21.43 1.93 -23.94
CA GLN A 53 22.76 2.52 -24.02
C GLN A 53 23.29 3.02 -22.67
N VAL A 54 24.61 3.04 -22.51
CA VAL A 54 25.25 3.71 -21.37
C VAL A 54 25.20 5.23 -21.58
N CYS A 55 24.49 5.93 -20.68
CA CYS A 55 24.31 7.38 -20.71
C CYS A 55 25.63 8.13 -20.54
N THR A 56 26.30 7.87 -19.42
CA THR A 56 27.60 8.46 -19.07
C THR A 56 28.35 7.50 -18.17
N ARG A 57 29.68 7.58 -18.15
CA ARG A 57 30.52 6.77 -17.27
C ARG A 57 31.54 7.62 -16.54
N VAL A 58 31.51 7.53 -15.22
CA VAL A 58 32.46 8.19 -14.33
C VAL A 58 33.23 7.12 -13.57
N ALA A 59 34.55 7.14 -13.73
CA ALA A 59 35.46 6.28 -13.00
C ALA A 59 36.18 7.06 -11.90
N TYR A 60 36.33 6.49 -10.71
CA TYR A 60 37.00 7.14 -9.58
C TYR A 60 37.96 6.20 -8.83
N ASP A 61 38.92 6.79 -8.12
CA ASP A 61 39.85 6.07 -7.24
C ASP A 61 39.22 5.95 -5.85
N ASP A 62 38.94 4.71 -5.42
CA ASP A 62 38.33 4.39 -4.13
C ASP A 62 39.21 4.79 -2.94
N ALA A 63 40.54 4.87 -3.13
CA ALA A 63 41.45 5.36 -2.10
C ALA A 63 41.47 6.91 -2.00
N ALA A 64 40.84 7.61 -2.94
CA ALA A 64 40.87 9.07 -3.07
C ALA A 64 39.48 9.70 -3.24
N LEU A 65 38.42 9.05 -2.72
CA LEU A 65 37.07 9.60 -2.78
C LEU A 65 36.96 10.86 -1.88
N THR A 66 36.67 12.00 -2.51
CA THR A 66 36.44 13.28 -1.84
C THR A 66 35.08 13.85 -2.22
N SER A 67 34.57 14.82 -1.47
CA SER A 67 33.31 15.51 -1.81
C SER A 67 33.35 16.18 -3.19
N ALA A 68 34.53 16.58 -3.68
CA ALA A 68 34.68 17.10 -5.03
C ALA A 68 34.48 16.00 -6.08
N VAL A 69 35.06 14.81 -5.88
CA VAL A 69 34.87 13.65 -6.78
C VAL A 69 33.41 13.20 -6.80
N VAL A 70 32.75 13.16 -5.64
CA VAL A 70 31.32 12.86 -5.54
C VAL A 70 30.49 13.92 -6.28
N GLY A 71 30.80 15.20 -6.07
CA GLY A 71 30.13 16.31 -6.76
C GLY A 71 30.29 16.25 -8.29
N ASP A 72 31.49 15.92 -8.78
CA ASP A 72 31.77 15.78 -10.21
C ASP A 72 31.00 14.59 -10.81
N ALA A 73 30.90 13.47 -10.09
CA ALA A 73 30.13 12.31 -10.51
C ALA A 73 28.63 12.62 -10.61
N ILE A 74 28.06 13.30 -9.60
CA ILE A 74 26.65 13.73 -9.58
C ILE A 74 26.37 14.71 -10.73
N ALA A 75 27.26 15.67 -10.95
CA ALA A 75 27.13 16.64 -12.03
C ALA A 75 27.16 15.96 -13.41
N ALA A 76 27.99 14.92 -13.59
CA ALA A 76 28.04 14.15 -14.83
C ALA A 76 26.73 13.37 -15.07
N VAL A 77 26.15 12.75 -14.04
CA VAL A 77 24.83 12.08 -14.16
C VAL A 77 23.75 13.10 -14.54
N GLY A 78 23.74 14.27 -13.90
CA GLY A 78 22.77 15.33 -14.20
C GLY A 78 22.96 15.99 -15.57
N ALA A 79 24.16 15.91 -16.15
CA ALA A 79 24.43 16.44 -17.49
C ALA A 79 23.86 15.56 -18.61
N GLY A 80 23.63 14.27 -18.35
CA GLY A 80 23.12 13.32 -19.34
C GLY A 80 24.19 12.81 -20.31
N ASP A 81 23.73 12.23 -21.42
CA ASP A 81 24.58 11.67 -22.46
C ASP A 81 25.13 12.74 -23.42
N ALA A 82 25.98 12.31 -24.37
CA ALA A 82 26.62 13.21 -25.34
C ALA A 82 25.62 13.90 -26.31
N ASP A 83 24.42 13.35 -26.45
CA ASP A 83 23.35 13.88 -27.30
C ASP A 83 22.39 14.81 -26.53
N GLY A 84 22.61 14.96 -25.22
CA GLY A 84 21.84 15.83 -24.33
C GLY A 84 20.60 15.17 -23.74
N ASN A 85 20.46 13.84 -23.84
CA ASN A 85 19.39 13.11 -23.17
C ASN A 85 19.76 12.88 -21.71
N ALA A 86 18.81 13.07 -20.80
CA ALA A 86 19.02 12.77 -19.38
C ALA A 86 19.24 11.26 -19.17
N CYS A 87 20.07 10.91 -18.19
CA CYS A 87 20.15 9.54 -17.72
C CYS A 87 18.85 9.19 -17.00
N ASP A 88 18.33 7.99 -17.24
CA ASP A 88 17.08 7.51 -16.62
C ASP A 88 17.31 6.62 -15.39
N SER A 89 18.55 6.17 -15.20
CA SER A 89 18.98 5.27 -14.11
C SER A 89 20.48 5.39 -13.87
N VAL A 90 20.96 4.89 -12.72
CA VAL A 90 22.40 4.84 -12.39
C VAL A 90 22.81 3.48 -11.82
N LEU A 91 23.90 2.92 -12.33
CA LEU A 91 24.60 1.77 -11.77
C LEU A 91 25.80 2.24 -10.92
N LEU A 92 25.83 1.78 -9.67
CA LEU A 92 26.87 2.03 -8.68
C LEU A 92 27.79 0.82 -8.59
N ALA A 93 28.77 0.70 -9.49
CA ALA A 93 29.79 -0.35 -9.44
C ALA A 93 30.86 -0.02 -8.37
N SER A 94 30.42 -0.05 -7.11
CA SER A 94 31.12 0.48 -5.94
C SER A 94 31.02 -0.45 -4.73
N TYR A 95 31.83 -0.18 -3.69
CA TYR A 95 31.57 -0.67 -2.34
C TYR A 95 30.57 0.25 -1.62
N SER A 96 29.98 -0.26 -0.54
CA SER A 96 28.87 0.38 0.18
C SER A 96 29.17 1.82 0.64
N PRO A 97 30.35 2.13 1.24
CA PRO A 97 30.64 3.50 1.68
C PRO A 97 30.67 4.53 0.55
N ASP A 98 31.17 4.14 -0.61
CA ASP A 98 31.34 5.02 -1.76
C ASP A 98 30.01 5.19 -2.48
N GLY A 99 29.30 4.09 -2.74
CA GLY A 99 27.99 4.13 -3.37
C GLY A 99 26.95 4.86 -2.54
N ALA A 100 26.96 4.73 -1.20
CA ALA A 100 26.09 5.49 -0.31
C ALA A 100 26.33 7.00 -0.42
N GLN A 101 27.59 7.45 -0.53
CA GLN A 101 27.90 8.86 -0.77
C GLN A 101 27.42 9.34 -2.14
N MET A 102 27.56 8.52 -3.19
CA MET A 102 27.10 8.87 -4.54
C MET A 102 25.58 9.01 -4.61
N VAL A 103 24.84 8.01 -4.15
CA VAL A 103 23.37 8.03 -4.19
C VAL A 103 22.79 9.02 -3.18
N GLY A 104 23.37 9.12 -1.98
CA GLY A 104 22.99 10.13 -0.99
C GLY A 104 23.18 11.54 -1.55
N GLY A 105 24.30 11.80 -2.23
CA GLY A 105 24.55 13.07 -2.90
C GLY A 105 23.58 13.35 -4.06
N LEU A 106 23.22 12.35 -4.87
CA LEU A 106 22.17 12.47 -5.91
C LEU A 106 20.83 12.88 -5.28
N ARG A 107 20.41 12.19 -4.21
CA ARG A 107 19.14 12.46 -3.50
C ARG A 107 19.15 13.85 -2.85
N LEU A 108 20.24 14.25 -2.21
CA LEU A 108 20.41 15.58 -1.62
C LEU A 108 20.45 16.70 -2.68
N ALA A 109 20.89 16.40 -3.91
CA ALA A 109 20.81 17.30 -5.05
C ALA A 109 19.41 17.34 -5.70
N GLY A 110 18.42 16.63 -5.14
CA GLY A 110 17.05 16.56 -5.63
C GLY A 110 16.82 15.55 -6.74
N SER A 111 17.81 14.71 -7.06
CA SER A 111 17.66 13.63 -8.05
C SER A 111 17.12 12.37 -7.39
N MET A 112 15.94 11.93 -7.82
CA MET A 112 15.36 10.63 -7.46
C MET A 112 15.66 9.55 -8.49
N ILE A 113 16.76 9.71 -9.26
CA ILE A 113 17.14 8.75 -10.29
C ILE A 113 17.23 7.33 -9.69
N PRO A 114 16.58 6.33 -10.31
CA PRO A 114 16.65 4.93 -9.93
C PRO A 114 18.11 4.44 -9.85
N ALA A 115 18.47 3.82 -8.73
CA ALA A 115 19.84 3.46 -8.42
C ALA A 115 19.99 1.95 -8.23
N PHE A 116 20.97 1.38 -8.92
CA PHE A 116 21.25 -0.03 -8.97
C PHE A 116 22.67 -0.31 -8.52
N GLY A 117 22.94 -1.48 -7.98
CA GLY A 117 24.29 -1.86 -7.56
C GLY A 117 24.58 -3.36 -7.64
N PRO A 118 25.86 -3.74 -7.77
CA PRO A 118 26.30 -5.11 -7.56
C PRO A 118 26.33 -5.44 -6.07
N ASP A 119 26.97 -6.56 -5.73
CA ASP A 119 27.07 -7.15 -4.41
C ASP A 119 27.80 -6.25 -3.42
N GLY A 120 28.71 -5.41 -3.89
CA GLY A 120 29.31 -4.33 -3.10
C GLY A 120 28.30 -3.30 -2.55
N MET A 121 27.11 -3.22 -3.14
CA MET A 121 25.97 -2.41 -2.68
C MET A 121 24.84 -3.25 -2.06
N ALA A 122 25.07 -4.55 -1.84
CA ALA A 122 24.09 -5.43 -1.24
C ALA A 122 24.33 -5.64 0.26
N GLY A 123 23.24 -5.85 1.01
CA GLY A 123 23.27 -6.18 2.44
C GLY A 123 22.92 -5.00 3.33
N SER A 124 22.36 -5.29 4.50
CA SER A 124 21.94 -4.26 5.47
C SER A 124 23.10 -3.41 6.01
N ALA A 125 24.34 -3.89 5.94
CA ALA A 125 25.53 -3.12 6.30
C ALA A 125 25.73 -1.84 5.45
N VAL A 126 25.11 -1.77 4.27
CA VAL A 126 25.09 -0.54 3.46
C VAL A 126 24.41 0.61 4.21
N LEU A 127 23.42 0.31 5.06
CA LEU A 127 22.71 1.31 5.85
C LEU A 127 23.63 2.07 6.82
N ASP A 128 24.68 1.40 7.33
CA ASP A 128 25.68 2.05 8.20
C ASP A 128 26.41 3.20 7.48
N ALA A 129 26.57 3.10 6.17
CA ALA A 129 27.21 4.14 5.36
C ALA A 129 26.34 5.38 5.16
N PHE A 130 25.01 5.27 5.34
CA PHE A 130 24.09 6.40 5.32
C PHE A 130 23.95 7.09 6.70
N GLY A 131 24.46 6.49 7.77
CA GLY A 131 24.37 7.05 9.11
C GLY A 131 22.91 7.21 9.56
N SER A 132 22.49 8.44 9.88
CA SER A 132 21.10 8.75 10.25
C SER A 132 20.15 8.91 9.06
N ASP A 133 20.68 9.00 7.84
CA ASP A 133 19.91 9.35 6.64
C ASP A 133 19.57 8.09 5.82
N THR A 134 19.25 6.98 6.49
CA THR A 134 18.99 5.67 5.85
C THR A 134 17.82 5.71 4.86
N ILE A 135 16.89 6.66 5.00
CA ILE A 135 15.82 6.93 4.03
C ILE A 135 16.34 7.20 2.61
N LEU A 136 17.58 7.68 2.47
CA LEU A 136 18.21 7.91 1.16
C LEU A 136 18.51 6.60 0.42
N SER A 137 18.55 5.47 1.13
CA SER A 137 18.71 4.13 0.55
C SER A 137 17.44 3.60 -0.11
N ASN A 138 16.27 4.21 0.17
CA ASN A 138 14.99 3.71 -0.30
C ASN A 138 14.94 3.61 -1.84
N GLY A 139 14.53 2.43 -2.32
CA GLY A 139 14.43 2.07 -3.73
C GLY A 139 15.75 1.71 -4.41
N ILE A 140 16.88 1.63 -3.68
CA ILE A 140 18.10 1.08 -4.25
C ILE A 140 17.90 -0.42 -4.48
N VAL A 141 18.22 -0.89 -5.69
CA VAL A 141 18.18 -2.31 -6.03
C VAL A 141 19.60 -2.83 -6.15
N ALA A 142 19.92 -3.91 -5.46
CA ALA A 142 21.24 -4.52 -5.49
C ALA A 142 21.16 -6.00 -5.86
N THR A 143 22.14 -6.48 -6.63
CA THR A 143 22.31 -7.91 -6.89
C THR A 143 23.34 -8.47 -5.92
N LYS A 144 23.09 -9.65 -5.35
CA LYS A 144 24.12 -10.42 -4.62
C LYS A 144 24.13 -11.86 -5.11
N PRO A 145 25.25 -12.58 -5.00
CA PRO A 145 25.26 -14.01 -5.29
C PRO A 145 24.12 -14.72 -4.57
N GLY A 146 23.37 -15.49 -5.34
CA GLY A 146 22.39 -16.40 -4.81
C GLY A 146 22.99 -17.80 -4.63
N GLY A 147 22.32 -18.60 -3.81
CA GLY A 147 22.69 -19.99 -3.62
C GLY A 147 22.10 -20.88 -4.71
N THR A 148 22.80 -21.96 -5.05
CA THR A 148 22.40 -22.91 -6.11
C THR A 148 21.46 -23.99 -5.57
N GLY A 149 20.16 -23.77 -5.71
CA GLY A 149 19.14 -24.77 -5.37
C GLY A 149 18.93 -24.95 -3.86
N VAL A 150 18.66 -26.19 -3.42
CA VAL A 150 18.33 -26.49 -2.02
C VAL A 150 19.60 -26.44 -1.18
N SER A 151 19.73 -25.40 -0.34
CA SER A 151 20.73 -25.36 0.73
C SER A 151 20.73 -26.66 1.52
N THR A 152 21.90 -27.22 1.78
CA THR A 152 22.05 -28.43 2.61
C THR A 152 22.71 -28.12 3.95
N GLY A 153 22.32 -28.88 4.97
CA GLY A 153 22.81 -28.68 6.34
C GLY A 153 22.05 -27.61 7.12
N ASP A 154 22.56 -27.27 8.32
CA ASP A 154 21.93 -26.34 9.27
C ASP A 154 22.62 -24.97 9.32
N PHE A 155 23.63 -24.74 8.45
CA PHE A 155 24.45 -23.54 8.53
C PHE A 155 23.66 -22.25 8.27
N PRO A 156 22.80 -22.15 7.24
CA PRO A 156 22.03 -20.92 7.03
C PRO A 156 21.11 -20.59 8.20
N GLU A 157 20.44 -21.58 8.78
CA GLU A 157 19.59 -21.39 9.97
C GLU A 157 20.42 -20.89 11.16
N ARG A 158 21.59 -21.51 11.41
CA ARG A 158 22.51 -21.08 12.48
C ARG A 158 23.13 -19.71 12.23
N CYS A 159 23.39 -19.37 10.96
CA CYS A 159 23.94 -18.08 10.55
C CYS A 159 22.89 -16.97 10.73
N LEU A 160 21.65 -17.21 10.33
CA LEU A 160 20.53 -16.29 10.56
C LEU A 160 20.27 -16.03 12.06
N ALA A 161 20.48 -17.04 12.91
CA ALA A 161 20.37 -16.87 14.36
C ALA A 161 21.52 -16.06 15.00
N ASN A 162 22.56 -15.70 14.24
CA ASN A 162 23.70 -14.90 14.69
C ASN A 162 23.75 -13.57 13.90
N ALA A 163 23.60 -12.45 14.60
CA ALA A 163 23.54 -11.13 13.96
C ALA A 163 24.77 -10.78 13.11
N ASP A 164 25.97 -11.20 13.52
CA ASP A 164 27.20 -10.94 12.76
C ASP A 164 27.26 -11.78 11.47
N CYS A 165 26.72 -13.00 11.50
CA CYS A 165 26.66 -13.87 10.33
C CYS A 165 25.53 -13.47 9.38
N ALA A 166 24.36 -13.11 9.91
CA ALA A 166 23.17 -12.72 9.14
C ALA A 166 23.39 -11.46 8.28
N SER A 167 24.29 -10.56 8.70
CA SER A 167 24.62 -9.34 7.95
C SER A 167 25.60 -9.57 6.78
N GLY A 168 26.30 -10.70 6.76
CA GLY A 168 27.31 -10.99 5.74
C GLY A 168 26.71 -11.54 4.45
N ILE A 169 27.11 -10.97 3.31
CA ILE A 169 26.59 -11.35 1.98
C ILE A 169 27.26 -12.59 1.36
N PHE A 170 28.36 -13.08 1.97
CA PHE A 170 29.16 -14.23 1.48
C PHE A 170 29.36 -15.34 2.52
N THR A 171 28.54 -15.37 3.58
CA THR A 171 28.79 -16.25 4.74
C THR A 171 28.61 -17.72 4.40
N SER A 172 27.61 -18.05 3.58
CA SER A 172 27.37 -19.41 3.09
C SER A 172 28.46 -19.87 2.13
N GLU A 173 28.92 -18.98 1.24
CA GLU A 173 29.98 -19.27 0.27
C GLU A 173 31.33 -19.46 0.96
N LEU A 174 31.63 -18.64 1.97
CA LEU A 174 32.81 -18.83 2.81
C LEU A 174 32.77 -20.18 3.53
N TYR A 175 31.62 -20.54 4.09
CA TYR A 175 31.42 -21.83 4.74
C TYR A 175 31.69 -22.97 3.76
N ASP A 176 31.12 -22.92 2.57
CA ASP A 176 31.29 -23.96 1.56
C ASP A 176 32.73 -24.05 1.05
N ALA A 177 33.41 -22.92 0.82
CA ALA A 177 34.82 -22.94 0.45
C ALA A 177 35.68 -23.67 1.50
N ILE A 178 35.43 -23.42 2.80
CA ILE A 178 36.14 -24.09 3.90
C ILE A 178 35.81 -25.59 3.90
N MET A 179 34.53 -25.94 3.76
CA MET A 179 34.08 -27.32 3.82
C MET A 179 34.56 -28.14 2.61
N MET A 180 34.60 -27.54 1.42
CA MET A 180 35.15 -28.16 0.21
C MET A 180 36.66 -28.40 0.33
N ILE A 181 37.43 -27.45 0.89
CA ILE A 181 38.86 -27.66 1.17
C ILE A 181 39.04 -28.80 2.19
N GLY A 182 38.21 -28.84 3.23
CA GLY A 182 38.20 -29.92 4.21
C GLY A 182 37.90 -31.28 3.56
N ALA A 183 36.89 -31.36 2.70
CA ALA A 183 36.54 -32.57 1.96
C ALA A 183 37.69 -33.02 1.04
N ALA A 184 38.37 -32.08 0.37
CA ALA A 184 39.54 -32.38 -0.44
C ALA A 184 40.74 -32.87 0.40
N ALA A 185 40.96 -32.31 1.59
CA ALA A 185 42.04 -32.72 2.48
C ALA A 185 41.83 -34.13 3.08
N MET A 186 40.59 -34.61 3.13
CA MET A 186 40.28 -35.99 3.50
C MET A 186 40.64 -37.01 2.40
N MET A 187 40.94 -36.54 1.18
CA MET A 187 41.44 -37.39 0.11
C MET A 187 42.96 -37.52 0.21
N ASP A 188 43.44 -38.77 0.28
CA ASP A 188 44.86 -39.14 0.40
C ASP A 188 45.62 -38.33 1.48
N ASP A 189 44.96 -38.12 2.64
CA ASP A 189 45.45 -37.32 3.78
C ASP A 189 45.99 -35.93 3.37
N GLY A 190 45.41 -35.32 2.33
CA GLY A 190 45.74 -33.98 1.84
C GLY A 190 46.99 -33.93 0.97
N SER A 191 47.54 -35.08 0.56
CA SER A 191 48.49 -35.11 -0.54
C SER A 191 47.76 -34.82 -1.86
N ASP A 192 48.38 -34.07 -2.77
CA ASP A 192 47.80 -33.69 -4.08
C ASP A 192 46.47 -32.89 -4.08
N MET A 193 46.37 -31.87 -3.21
CA MET A 193 45.22 -30.95 -3.16
C MET A 193 44.87 -30.29 -4.51
N GLY A 194 45.84 -30.15 -5.42
CA GLY A 194 45.61 -29.58 -6.76
C GLY A 194 44.69 -30.44 -7.62
N THR A 195 44.69 -31.75 -7.41
CA THR A 195 43.76 -32.70 -8.07
C THR A 195 42.48 -32.88 -7.24
N HIS A 196 42.59 -32.95 -5.91
CA HIS A 196 41.45 -33.24 -5.05
C HIS A 196 40.41 -32.12 -4.98
N VAL A 197 40.80 -30.84 -5.00
CA VAL A 197 39.83 -29.74 -4.99
C VAL A 197 38.91 -29.77 -6.22
N PRO A 198 39.43 -29.89 -7.46
CA PRO A 198 38.57 -30.13 -8.63
C PRO A 198 37.69 -31.38 -8.52
N MET A 199 38.16 -32.45 -7.88
CA MET A 199 37.37 -33.67 -7.68
C MET A 199 36.17 -33.47 -6.76
N VAL A 200 36.27 -32.60 -5.73
CA VAL A 200 35.13 -32.27 -4.85
C VAL A 200 34.00 -31.61 -5.63
N GLY A 201 34.32 -30.73 -6.57
CA GLY A 201 33.36 -30.02 -7.41
C GLY A 201 33.09 -30.66 -8.78
N ALA A 202 33.38 -31.96 -8.96
CA ALA A 202 33.15 -32.67 -10.22
C ALA A 202 31.82 -33.46 -10.22
N GLY A 203 31.37 -33.91 -11.39
CA GLY A 203 30.16 -34.74 -11.52
C GLY A 203 28.89 -33.97 -11.12
N ASP A 204 28.12 -34.53 -10.18
CA ASP A 204 26.90 -33.92 -9.66
C ASP A 204 27.17 -32.71 -8.73
N GLY A 205 28.44 -32.42 -8.43
CA GLY A 205 28.87 -31.27 -7.64
C GLY A 205 28.92 -31.51 -6.13
N TYR A 206 29.33 -30.47 -5.41
CA TYR A 206 29.38 -30.43 -3.95
C TYR A 206 28.15 -29.72 -3.38
N ALA A 207 27.30 -30.42 -2.65
CA ALA A 207 26.16 -29.81 -1.96
C ALA A 207 26.61 -29.09 -0.68
N GLY A 208 26.50 -27.76 -0.68
CA GLY A 208 26.85 -26.87 0.42
C GLY A 208 25.67 -26.04 0.93
N ALA A 209 25.98 -25.08 1.81
CA ALA A 209 25.06 -24.12 2.41
C ALA A 209 24.61 -23.03 1.43
N ALA A 210 25.48 -22.61 0.51
CA ALA A 210 25.18 -21.77 -0.64
C ALA A 210 24.72 -22.59 -1.85
N GLY A 211 24.41 -23.88 -1.67
CA GLY A 211 23.88 -24.75 -2.71
C GLY A 211 24.92 -25.72 -3.31
N THR A 212 24.57 -26.32 -4.45
CA THR A 212 25.45 -27.25 -5.19
C THR A 212 26.51 -26.54 -6.06
N HIS A 213 27.78 -26.86 -5.83
CA HIS A 213 28.92 -26.28 -6.56
C HIS A 213 29.55 -27.29 -7.55
N VAL A 214 29.57 -26.92 -8.83
CA VAL A 214 30.28 -27.66 -9.89
C VAL A 214 31.36 -26.76 -10.47
N PHE A 215 32.61 -27.22 -10.54
CA PHE A 215 33.72 -26.43 -11.07
C PHE A 215 33.90 -26.62 -12.59
N SER A 216 34.01 -25.51 -13.32
CA SER A 216 34.52 -25.49 -14.69
C SER A 216 36.04 -25.72 -14.71
N SER A 217 36.59 -25.97 -15.90
CA SER A 217 38.02 -26.29 -16.07
C SER A 217 38.98 -25.16 -15.66
N ASN A 218 38.50 -23.92 -15.62
CA ASN A 218 39.25 -22.76 -15.13
C ASN A 218 39.11 -22.55 -13.60
N GLY A 219 38.42 -23.46 -12.91
CA GLY A 219 38.17 -23.36 -11.48
C GLY A 219 37.07 -22.37 -11.11
N ASP A 220 36.32 -21.83 -12.07
CA ASP A 220 35.08 -21.13 -11.79
C ASP A 220 33.97 -22.12 -11.53
N VAL A 221 32.82 -21.59 -11.19
CA VAL A 221 31.65 -22.37 -10.86
C VAL A 221 30.73 -22.34 -12.09
N SER A 222 30.20 -23.50 -12.50
CA SER A 222 29.58 -23.64 -13.82
C SER A 222 28.20 -22.99 -13.88
N GLY A 223 27.93 -22.19 -14.93
CA GLY A 223 26.75 -21.32 -15.04
C GLY A 223 25.37 -21.99 -15.13
N GLU A 224 25.25 -23.31 -15.24
CA GLU A 224 23.92 -23.96 -15.39
C GLU A 224 23.07 -23.99 -14.11
N VAL A 225 23.64 -23.63 -12.94
CA VAL A 225 22.95 -23.73 -11.63
C VAL A 225 23.01 -22.44 -10.81
N TYR A 226 23.57 -21.34 -11.34
CA TYR A 226 23.82 -20.11 -10.58
C TYR A 226 22.79 -19.01 -10.79
N ASN A 227 22.52 -18.30 -9.70
CA ASN A 227 21.63 -17.15 -9.67
C ASN A 227 22.25 -15.97 -8.90
N TYR A 228 21.68 -14.79 -9.10
CA TYR A 228 21.87 -13.62 -8.28
C TYR A 228 20.54 -13.30 -7.62
N ASN A 229 20.52 -13.17 -6.29
CA ASN A 229 19.37 -12.58 -5.62
C ASN A 229 19.32 -11.10 -5.99
N VAL A 230 18.14 -10.62 -6.35
CA VAL A 230 17.86 -9.21 -6.63
C VAL A 230 17.09 -8.68 -5.45
N CYS A 231 17.68 -7.69 -4.78
CA CYS A 231 17.22 -7.24 -3.48
C CYS A 231 17.00 -5.73 -3.47
N THR A 232 15.96 -5.27 -2.78
CA THR A 232 15.59 -3.86 -2.72
C THR A 232 15.70 -3.34 -1.28
N PHE A 233 16.24 -2.14 -1.14
CA PHE A 233 16.17 -1.36 0.10
C PHE A 233 14.81 -0.65 0.19
N ASN A 234 14.01 -1.02 1.18
CA ASN A 234 12.70 -0.46 1.44
C ASN A 234 12.71 0.30 2.75
N HIS A 235 12.47 1.61 2.72
CA HIS A 235 12.20 2.40 3.90
C HIS A 235 10.71 2.42 4.17
N VAL A 236 10.29 1.85 5.29
CA VAL A 236 8.90 1.89 5.74
C VAL A 236 8.79 2.90 6.88
N PRO A 237 8.10 4.05 6.66
CA PRO A 237 8.01 5.10 7.66
C PRO A 237 7.51 4.58 9.00
N THR A 238 8.16 4.98 10.09
CA THR A 238 7.88 4.53 11.47
C THR A 238 8.35 3.10 11.78
N TYR A 239 8.54 2.22 10.79
CA TYR A 239 8.89 0.81 10.99
C TYR A 239 10.36 0.48 10.73
N GLY A 240 11.04 1.24 9.87
CA GLY A 240 12.49 1.16 9.65
C GLY A 240 12.87 0.77 8.24
N ASP A 241 14.10 0.26 8.08
CA ASP A 241 14.70 -0.08 6.80
C ASP A 241 14.80 -1.59 6.61
N TYR A 242 14.43 -2.06 5.43
CA TYR A 242 14.37 -3.48 5.08
C TYR A 242 15.16 -3.73 3.80
N PHE A 243 15.92 -4.82 3.76
CA PHE A 243 16.63 -5.28 2.57
C PHE A 243 16.07 -6.63 2.16
N ASN A 244 15.11 -6.63 1.24
CA ASN A 244 14.35 -7.82 0.87
C ASN A 244 14.83 -8.35 -0.48
N CYS A 245 15.03 -9.65 -0.59
CA CYS A 245 15.37 -10.33 -1.84
C CYS A 245 14.18 -11.15 -2.31
N ASP A 246 13.22 -10.45 -2.92
CA ASP A 246 11.97 -10.99 -3.45
C ASP A 246 12.09 -11.43 -4.92
N ARG A 247 13.23 -11.16 -5.56
CA ARG A 247 13.52 -11.56 -6.93
C ARG A 247 14.87 -12.24 -7.06
N GLN A 248 15.06 -12.95 -8.15
CA GLN A 248 16.32 -13.58 -8.50
C GLN A 248 16.55 -13.51 -10.00
N TRP A 249 17.81 -13.50 -10.40
CA TRP A 249 18.20 -13.67 -11.78
C TRP A 249 18.91 -15.00 -11.92
N THR A 250 18.50 -15.85 -12.85
CA THR A 250 19.15 -17.14 -13.13
C THR A 250 19.70 -17.14 -14.55
N VAL A 251 20.80 -17.87 -14.77
CA VAL A 251 21.35 -18.03 -16.12
C VAL A 251 20.35 -18.69 -17.08
N ALA A 252 19.45 -19.53 -16.57
CA ALA A 252 18.49 -20.27 -17.37
C ALA A 252 17.28 -19.43 -17.79
N ASN A 253 16.73 -18.64 -16.87
CA ASN A 253 15.45 -17.95 -17.06
C ASN A 253 15.57 -16.42 -17.10
N GLY A 254 16.75 -15.86 -16.82
CA GLY A 254 16.91 -14.43 -16.59
C GLY A 254 16.28 -14.02 -15.26
N LEU A 255 15.72 -12.81 -15.23
CA LEU A 255 15.05 -12.26 -14.05
C LEU A 255 13.69 -12.92 -13.81
N GLU A 256 13.47 -13.42 -12.61
CA GLU A 256 12.24 -14.06 -12.15
C GLU A 256 12.01 -13.80 -10.66
N ASP A 257 10.82 -14.10 -10.16
CA ASP A 257 10.52 -13.92 -8.75
C ASP A 257 11.15 -15.03 -7.90
N ALA A 258 11.58 -14.65 -6.70
CA ALA A 258 12.17 -15.60 -5.78
C ALA A 258 11.06 -16.46 -5.17
N ALA A 259 11.21 -17.78 -5.25
CA ALA A 259 10.26 -18.69 -4.62
C ALA A 259 10.21 -18.45 -3.10
N PHE A 260 9.08 -17.95 -2.60
CA PHE A 260 8.89 -17.72 -1.18
C PHE A 260 8.66 -19.05 -0.44
N ALA A 261 9.62 -19.43 0.40
CA ALA A 261 9.58 -20.67 1.18
C ALA A 261 8.96 -20.50 2.60
N GLY A 262 8.47 -19.30 2.92
CA GLY A 262 7.93 -18.95 4.23
C GLY A 262 6.43 -19.25 4.38
N THR A 263 5.81 -18.57 5.36
CA THR A 263 4.38 -18.65 5.65
C THR A 263 3.64 -17.52 4.93
N THR A 264 2.72 -17.87 4.02
CA THR A 264 1.78 -16.92 3.42
C THR A 264 0.52 -16.83 4.27
N VAL A 265 0.21 -15.63 4.76
CA VAL A 265 -0.99 -15.34 5.55
C VAL A 265 -2.02 -14.67 4.65
N LYS A 266 -3.19 -15.31 4.51
CA LYS A 266 -4.29 -14.78 3.72
C LYS A 266 -5.14 -13.81 4.55
N ILE A 267 -5.45 -12.64 4.00
CA ILE A 267 -6.31 -11.64 4.63
C ILE A 267 -7.47 -11.37 3.68
N GLY A 268 -8.71 -11.45 4.15
CA GLY A 268 -9.85 -11.08 3.31
C GLY A 268 -9.98 -9.56 3.21
N PHE A 269 -10.33 -9.05 2.03
CA PHE A 269 -10.72 -7.64 1.86
C PHE A 269 -12.12 -7.56 1.27
N MET A 270 -13.09 -7.08 2.06
CA MET A 270 -14.47 -6.92 1.64
C MET A 270 -14.76 -5.47 1.28
N GLY A 271 -14.86 -5.18 -0.02
CA GLY A 271 -15.34 -3.90 -0.56
C GLY A 271 -16.62 -4.08 -1.37
N ASP A 272 -17.25 -2.98 -1.77
CA ASP A 272 -18.42 -3.04 -2.67
C ASP A 272 -17.95 -3.00 -4.11
N ILE A 273 -18.09 -4.11 -4.84
CA ILE A 273 -17.60 -4.24 -6.22
C ILE A 273 -18.73 -4.02 -7.22
N THR A 274 -19.96 -4.41 -6.88
CA THR A 274 -21.05 -4.51 -7.86
C THR A 274 -22.29 -3.69 -7.53
N SER A 275 -22.44 -3.16 -6.31
CA SER A 275 -23.66 -2.46 -5.96
C SER A 275 -23.75 -1.06 -6.59
N PRO A 276 -24.95 -0.57 -6.89
CA PRO A 276 -25.13 0.79 -7.39
C PRO A 276 -24.91 1.87 -6.32
N ALA A 277 -24.61 1.50 -5.06
CA ALA A 277 -24.53 2.44 -3.96
C ALA A 277 -23.17 3.14 -3.89
N ILE A 278 -22.08 2.36 -3.87
CA ILE A 278 -20.71 2.88 -3.67
C ILE A 278 -19.64 2.10 -4.49
N ALA A 279 -20.01 1.32 -5.51
CA ALA A 279 -19.03 0.56 -6.30
C ALA A 279 -18.02 1.43 -7.06
N ASP A 280 -18.32 2.71 -7.26
CA ASP A 280 -17.40 3.73 -7.77
C ASP A 280 -16.15 3.91 -6.89
N LEU A 281 -16.25 3.58 -5.59
CA LEU A 281 -15.13 3.67 -4.65
C LEU A 281 -14.23 2.42 -4.64
N TRP A 282 -14.64 1.33 -5.30
CA TRP A 282 -13.92 0.05 -5.25
C TRP A 282 -12.45 0.16 -5.67
N ALA A 283 -12.19 0.83 -6.79
CA ALA A 283 -10.83 1.00 -7.31
C ALA A 283 -9.91 1.70 -6.29
N SER A 284 -10.45 2.70 -5.58
CA SER A 284 -9.71 3.39 -4.53
C SER A 284 -9.38 2.46 -3.36
N PHE A 285 -10.34 1.62 -2.93
CA PHE A 285 -10.07 0.66 -1.86
C PHE A 285 -9.08 -0.42 -2.27
N ALA A 286 -9.09 -0.81 -3.55
CA ALA A 286 -8.15 -1.78 -4.08
C ALA A 286 -6.70 -1.28 -4.03
N VAL A 287 -6.46 -0.05 -4.49
CA VAL A 287 -5.16 0.60 -4.36
C VAL A 287 -4.72 0.68 -2.89
N SER A 288 -5.63 1.05 -1.98
CA SER A 288 -5.31 1.14 -0.55
C SER A 288 -4.79 -0.16 0.06
N TYR A 289 -5.46 -1.30 -0.17
CA TYR A 289 -5.00 -2.56 0.39
C TYR A 289 -3.75 -3.09 -0.31
N SER A 290 -3.54 -2.80 -1.60
CA SER A 290 -2.32 -3.18 -2.33
C SER A 290 -1.08 -2.46 -1.80
N ILE A 291 -1.19 -1.16 -1.48
CA ILE A 291 -0.12 -0.42 -0.80
C ILE A 291 0.15 -1.04 0.58
N ALA A 292 -0.90 -1.31 1.34
CA ALA A 292 -0.77 -1.91 2.68
C ALA A 292 -0.12 -3.30 2.65
N GLU A 293 -0.53 -4.15 1.71
CA GLU A 293 0.06 -5.48 1.49
C GLU A 293 1.55 -5.38 1.19
N THR A 294 1.93 -4.48 0.28
CA THR A 294 3.33 -4.30 -0.11
C THR A 294 4.19 -3.84 1.07
N LEU A 295 3.73 -2.86 1.84
CA LEU A 295 4.44 -2.39 3.03
C LEU A 295 4.54 -3.48 4.11
N ALA A 296 3.45 -4.21 4.36
CA ALA A 296 3.46 -5.31 5.33
C ALA A 296 4.41 -6.43 4.90
N ASN A 297 4.49 -6.72 3.60
CA ASN A 297 5.43 -7.69 3.04
C ASN A 297 6.88 -7.23 3.20
N HIS A 298 7.21 -5.96 2.94
CA HIS A 298 8.56 -5.44 3.20
C HIS A 298 9.01 -5.68 4.64
N ILE A 299 8.10 -5.44 5.60
CA ILE A 299 8.34 -5.64 7.04
C ILE A 299 8.59 -7.12 7.38
N ALA A 300 7.76 -8.01 6.83
CA ALA A 300 7.65 -9.39 7.29
C ALA A 300 8.51 -10.39 6.49
N TYR A 301 8.90 -10.07 5.25
CA TYR A 301 9.49 -11.00 4.30
C TYR A 301 10.76 -11.69 4.83
N ASN A 302 11.68 -10.90 5.41
CA ASN A 302 12.93 -11.44 5.96
C ASN A 302 12.73 -12.34 7.19
N GLN A 303 11.55 -12.28 7.80
CA GLN A 303 11.15 -13.14 8.91
C GLN A 303 10.37 -14.37 8.43
N GLY A 304 10.37 -14.63 7.11
CA GLY A 304 9.70 -15.78 6.51
C GLY A 304 8.19 -15.68 6.54
N VAL A 305 7.62 -14.47 6.56
CA VAL A 305 6.17 -14.24 6.47
C VAL A 305 5.85 -13.29 5.31
N GLN A 306 4.82 -13.62 4.54
CA GLN A 306 4.21 -12.71 3.57
C GLN A 306 2.68 -12.73 3.71
N PHE A 307 2.03 -11.71 3.17
CA PHE A 307 0.60 -11.50 3.17
C PHE A 307 0.08 -11.55 1.74
N GLU A 308 -1.15 -12.05 1.60
CA GLU A 308 -1.93 -12.09 0.36
C GLU A 308 -3.34 -11.59 0.69
N PHE A 309 -3.76 -10.47 0.10
CA PHE A 309 -5.13 -9.99 0.25
C PHE A 309 -6.06 -10.66 -0.76
N ILE A 310 -7.17 -11.21 -0.28
CA ILE A 310 -8.19 -11.88 -1.06
C ILE A 310 -9.41 -10.95 -1.16
N PRO A 311 -9.64 -10.29 -2.31
CA PRO A 311 -10.79 -9.42 -2.48
C PRO A 311 -12.09 -10.22 -2.51
N ALA A 312 -13.16 -9.67 -1.95
CA ALA A 312 -14.49 -10.25 -1.98
C ALA A 312 -15.58 -9.18 -2.05
N ASP A 313 -16.60 -9.43 -2.87
CA ASP A 313 -17.69 -8.49 -3.08
C ASP A 313 -18.67 -8.49 -1.90
N SER A 314 -18.85 -7.32 -1.31
CA SER A 314 -19.84 -7.08 -0.26
C SER A 314 -21.18 -6.58 -0.80
N ALA A 315 -21.24 -6.16 -2.08
CA ALA A 315 -22.43 -5.64 -2.76
C ALA A 315 -23.27 -4.68 -1.87
N CYS A 316 -22.58 -3.86 -1.08
CA CYS A 316 -23.13 -2.97 -0.06
C CYS A 316 -24.28 -3.55 0.81
N GLY A 317 -24.27 -4.87 1.07
CA GLY A 317 -25.25 -5.52 1.95
C GLY A 317 -26.30 -6.39 1.26
N ASP A 318 -26.16 -6.72 -0.04
CA ASP A 318 -26.98 -7.79 -0.63
C ASP A 318 -26.77 -9.10 0.16
N ALA A 319 -27.85 -9.60 0.75
CA ALA A 319 -27.78 -10.70 1.69
C ALA A 319 -27.22 -12.00 1.07
N SER A 320 -27.44 -12.21 -0.24
CA SER A 320 -26.98 -13.42 -0.93
C SER A 320 -25.50 -13.31 -1.29
N ILE A 321 -25.07 -12.15 -1.78
CA ILE A 321 -23.68 -11.92 -2.19
C ILE A 321 -22.78 -11.85 -0.96
N VAL A 322 -23.13 -11.08 0.08
CA VAL A 322 -22.33 -10.98 1.31
C VAL A 322 -22.13 -12.35 1.96
N ALA A 323 -23.19 -13.15 2.08
CA ALA A 323 -23.09 -14.48 2.69
C ALA A 323 -22.19 -15.41 1.87
N ALA A 324 -22.31 -15.40 0.54
CA ALA A 324 -21.48 -16.20 -0.34
C ALA A 324 -20.00 -15.78 -0.29
N SER A 325 -19.73 -14.47 -0.37
CA SER A 325 -18.39 -13.88 -0.29
C SER A 325 -17.72 -14.16 1.06
N ALA A 326 -18.44 -13.96 2.17
CA ALA A 326 -17.91 -14.26 3.50
C ALA A 326 -17.58 -15.75 3.65
N GLN A 327 -18.46 -16.65 3.17
CA GLN A 327 -18.19 -18.09 3.20
C GLN A 327 -17.02 -18.49 2.30
N ALA A 328 -16.81 -17.81 1.17
CA ALA A 328 -15.66 -18.02 0.30
C ALA A 328 -14.35 -17.64 1.02
N LEU A 329 -14.32 -16.52 1.73
CA LEU A 329 -13.16 -16.10 2.53
C LEU A 329 -12.87 -17.08 3.69
N VAL A 330 -13.91 -17.54 4.41
CA VAL A 330 -13.75 -18.62 5.42
C VAL A 330 -13.12 -19.86 4.79
N SER A 331 -13.60 -20.26 3.61
CA SER A 331 -13.12 -21.46 2.90
C SER A 331 -11.69 -21.28 2.37
N ALA A 332 -11.30 -20.05 2.04
CA ALA A 332 -9.95 -19.69 1.64
C ALA A 332 -8.95 -19.71 2.80
N GLY A 333 -9.43 -19.82 4.05
CA GLY A 333 -8.59 -19.90 5.23
C GLY A 333 -7.95 -18.57 5.62
N VAL A 334 -8.66 -17.45 5.41
CA VAL A 334 -8.16 -16.13 5.82
C VAL A 334 -7.98 -16.05 7.34
N TRP A 335 -6.93 -15.36 7.78
CA TRP A 335 -6.65 -15.14 9.19
C TRP A 335 -7.57 -14.09 9.82
N GLY A 336 -7.91 -13.06 9.05
CA GLY A 336 -8.77 -11.94 9.42
C GLY A 336 -9.33 -11.25 8.18
N VAL A 337 -10.29 -10.36 8.37
CA VAL A 337 -10.97 -9.66 7.28
C VAL A 337 -10.97 -8.15 7.48
N VAL A 338 -10.53 -7.41 6.46
CA VAL A 338 -10.67 -5.97 6.37
C VAL A 338 -11.96 -5.65 5.63
N GLY A 339 -12.78 -4.78 6.18
CA GLY A 339 -14.09 -4.44 5.64
C GLY A 339 -15.22 -4.73 6.61
N ALA A 340 -16.48 -4.62 6.18
CA ALA A 340 -16.90 -4.10 4.88
C ALA A 340 -17.01 -2.57 4.91
N ALA A 341 -17.22 -1.95 3.75
CA ALA A 341 -17.47 -0.52 3.67
C ALA A 341 -18.85 -0.16 4.25
N CYS A 342 -19.93 -0.70 3.68
CA CYS A 342 -21.30 -0.43 4.12
C CYS A 342 -21.64 -1.14 5.45
N SER A 343 -22.29 -0.44 6.38
CA SER A 343 -22.59 -1.01 7.70
C SER A 343 -23.51 -2.24 7.67
N GLY A 344 -24.43 -2.29 6.70
CA GLY A 344 -25.27 -3.48 6.47
C GLY A 344 -24.43 -4.70 6.07
N ALA A 345 -23.47 -4.52 5.16
CA ALA A 345 -22.53 -5.57 4.78
C ALA A 345 -21.65 -5.99 5.95
N SER A 346 -21.12 -5.05 6.74
CA SER A 346 -20.29 -5.36 7.91
C SER A 346 -21.05 -6.18 8.95
N THR A 347 -22.31 -5.81 9.23
CA THR A 347 -23.17 -6.56 10.15
C THR A 347 -23.41 -7.98 9.67
N ALA A 348 -23.74 -8.14 8.38
CA ALA A 348 -24.03 -9.45 7.78
C ALA A 348 -22.78 -10.35 7.69
N ALA A 349 -21.64 -9.79 7.27
CA ALA A 349 -20.38 -10.52 7.17
C ALA A 349 -19.83 -10.89 8.57
N ASN A 350 -19.91 -9.99 9.56
CA ASN A 350 -19.49 -10.29 10.93
C ASN A 350 -20.27 -11.46 11.53
N ALA A 351 -21.57 -11.60 11.20
CA ALA A 351 -22.37 -12.73 11.65
C ALA A 351 -21.82 -14.10 11.16
N VAL A 352 -21.16 -14.13 10.01
CA VAL A 352 -20.48 -15.33 9.48
C VAL A 352 -19.10 -15.49 10.13
N PHE A 353 -18.29 -14.44 10.13
CA PHE A 353 -16.91 -14.52 10.61
C PHE A 353 -16.78 -14.76 12.11
N LYS A 354 -17.67 -14.21 12.93
CA LYS A 354 -17.64 -14.45 14.37
C LYS A 354 -17.85 -15.92 14.73
N GLU A 355 -18.73 -16.62 14.00
CA GLU A 355 -18.96 -18.06 14.18
C GLU A 355 -17.75 -18.89 13.70
N ALA A 356 -17.02 -18.38 12.71
CA ALA A 356 -15.76 -18.96 12.25
C ALA A 356 -14.55 -18.60 13.13
N GLY A 357 -14.72 -17.71 14.12
CA GLY A 357 -13.62 -17.20 14.96
C GLY A 357 -12.65 -16.26 14.23
N ILE A 358 -13.06 -15.68 13.09
CA ILE A 358 -12.25 -14.80 12.26
C ILE A 358 -12.54 -13.35 12.64
N PRO A 359 -11.52 -12.56 13.04
CA PRO A 359 -11.70 -11.15 13.39
C PRO A 359 -11.87 -10.26 12.15
N MET A 360 -12.52 -9.12 12.35
CA MET A 360 -12.87 -8.18 11.30
C MET A 360 -12.53 -6.74 11.70
N ILE A 361 -11.87 -5.98 10.82
CA ILE A 361 -11.61 -4.54 10.99
C ILE A 361 -12.29 -3.79 9.84
N SER A 362 -13.35 -3.05 10.14
CA SER A 362 -14.02 -2.20 9.15
C SER A 362 -13.28 -0.88 8.94
N TYR A 363 -13.20 -0.47 7.68
CA TYR A 363 -12.58 0.79 7.27
C TYR A 363 -13.57 1.92 6.97
N ALA A 364 -14.88 1.67 6.95
CA ALA A 364 -15.88 2.72 6.66
C ALA A 364 -17.25 2.55 7.37
N SER A 365 -17.55 1.43 8.03
CA SER A 365 -18.85 1.25 8.68
C SER A 365 -19.00 2.02 10.00
N THR A 366 -19.82 3.06 9.98
CA THR A 366 -20.05 3.98 11.11
C THR A 366 -21.27 3.63 11.97
N ALA A 367 -22.18 2.75 11.51
CA ALA A 367 -23.42 2.43 12.25
C ALA A 367 -23.19 2.04 13.72
N ALA A 368 -23.91 2.71 14.61
CA ALA A 368 -23.80 2.54 16.06
C ALA A 368 -24.08 1.10 16.55
N VAL A 369 -24.85 0.31 15.79
CA VAL A 369 -25.15 -1.10 16.14
C VAL A 369 -23.89 -1.97 16.21
N LEU A 370 -22.85 -1.62 15.44
CA LEU A 370 -21.59 -2.35 15.42
C LEU A 370 -20.75 -2.15 16.69
N SER A 371 -21.07 -1.14 17.52
CA SER A 371 -20.40 -0.87 18.80
C SER A 371 -20.73 -1.87 19.91
N ASP A 372 -21.76 -2.71 19.75
CA ASP A 372 -22.18 -3.70 20.75
C ASP A 372 -21.26 -4.93 20.72
N ASP A 373 -20.25 -4.93 21.59
CA ASP A 373 -19.25 -6.00 21.70
C ASP A 373 -19.83 -7.35 22.13
N ALA A 374 -20.98 -7.38 22.79
CA ALA A 374 -21.69 -8.62 23.09
C ALA A 374 -22.24 -9.28 21.81
N SER A 375 -22.69 -8.47 20.86
CA SER A 375 -23.20 -8.92 19.55
C SER A 375 -22.07 -9.11 18.53
N HIS A 376 -20.99 -8.34 18.65
CA HIS A 376 -19.88 -8.23 17.70
C HIS A 376 -18.48 -8.38 18.37
N PRO A 377 -18.20 -9.48 19.11
CA PRO A 377 -17.00 -9.61 19.97
C PRO A 377 -15.66 -9.69 19.24
N LEU A 378 -15.68 -9.81 17.90
CA LEU A 378 -14.50 -9.89 17.03
C LEU A 378 -14.54 -8.82 15.94
N PHE A 379 -15.18 -7.68 16.23
CA PHE A 379 -15.29 -6.54 15.33
C PHE A 379 -14.49 -5.36 15.87
N TRP A 380 -13.75 -4.72 14.98
CA TRP A 380 -13.10 -3.44 15.19
C TRP A 380 -13.42 -2.54 14.01
N ARG A 381 -13.19 -1.25 14.17
CA ARG A 381 -13.21 -0.29 13.06
C ARG A 381 -12.26 0.85 13.29
N VAL A 382 -11.74 1.38 12.20
CA VAL A 382 -10.82 2.54 12.21
C VAL A 382 -11.54 3.87 11.92
N VAL A 383 -12.86 3.83 11.85
CA VAL A 383 -13.73 5.01 11.71
C VAL A 383 -14.62 5.18 12.94
N SER A 384 -14.98 6.42 13.24
CA SER A 384 -15.81 6.76 14.38
C SER A 384 -17.26 6.29 14.24
N SER A 385 -17.98 6.20 15.36
CA SER A 385 -19.38 5.79 15.43
C SER A 385 -20.35 6.92 15.07
N ASP A 386 -21.46 6.59 14.41
CA ASP A 386 -22.59 7.49 14.15
C ASP A 386 -23.18 8.12 15.42
N ILE A 387 -22.90 7.55 16.60
CA ILE A 387 -23.30 8.09 17.90
C ILE A 387 -22.83 9.55 18.04
N GLU A 388 -21.57 9.82 17.73
CA GLU A 388 -21.00 11.16 17.86
C GLU A 388 -21.30 12.01 16.62
N GLN A 389 -21.30 11.41 15.43
CA GLN A 389 -21.63 12.12 14.19
C GLN A 389 -23.06 12.69 14.20
N SER A 390 -24.00 11.95 14.77
CA SER A 390 -25.38 12.39 14.98
C SER A 390 -25.44 13.66 15.82
N ALA A 391 -24.63 13.74 16.88
CA ALA A 391 -24.54 14.92 17.73
C ALA A 391 -23.86 16.09 17.00
N ALA A 392 -22.77 15.82 16.29
CA ALA A 392 -22.06 16.82 15.48
C ALA A 392 -22.99 17.48 14.43
N LEU A 393 -23.78 16.66 13.72
CA LEU A 393 -24.72 17.16 12.72
C LEU A 393 -25.86 17.96 13.38
N ALA A 394 -26.39 17.49 14.51
CA ALA A 394 -27.42 18.22 15.25
C ALA A 394 -26.93 19.57 15.80
N ASP A 395 -25.67 19.64 16.27
CA ASP A 395 -25.02 20.88 16.68
C ASP A 395 -24.82 21.83 15.49
N ALA A 396 -24.46 21.32 14.30
CA ALA A 396 -24.32 22.13 13.10
C ALA A 396 -25.67 22.74 12.64
N VAL A 397 -26.74 21.96 12.68
CA VAL A 397 -28.11 22.41 12.37
C VAL A 397 -28.58 23.47 13.36
N ASP A 398 -28.34 23.25 14.66
CA ASP A 398 -28.70 24.17 15.73
C ASP A 398 -27.93 25.50 15.62
N ALA A 399 -26.62 25.43 15.37
CA ALA A 399 -25.76 26.60 15.21
C ALA A 399 -26.15 27.48 14.01
N ASN A 400 -26.67 26.88 12.94
CA ASN A 400 -27.16 27.60 11.76
C ASN A 400 -28.58 28.14 11.94
N GLY A 401 -29.32 27.69 12.96
CA GLY A 401 -30.70 28.11 13.21
C GLY A 401 -31.76 27.36 12.40
N ASP A 402 -31.41 26.21 11.83
CA ASP A 402 -32.26 25.46 10.88
C ASP A 402 -33.09 24.33 11.52
N GLY A 403 -32.98 24.14 12.84
CA GLY A 403 -33.60 23.01 13.55
C GLY A 403 -35.14 23.07 13.69
N ALA A 404 -35.76 24.24 13.54
CA ALA A 404 -37.18 24.41 13.92
C ALA A 404 -38.20 23.70 13.00
N ASN A 405 -37.83 23.33 11.78
CA ASN A 405 -38.71 22.65 10.80
C ASN A 405 -37.89 21.76 9.85
N LEU A 406 -37.18 20.78 10.39
CA LEU A 406 -36.26 19.94 9.63
C LEU A 406 -36.94 18.66 9.14
N ALA A 407 -36.75 18.29 7.87
CA ALA A 407 -37.14 16.97 7.36
C ALA A 407 -35.98 15.97 7.48
N ILE A 408 -36.31 14.68 7.60
CA ILE A 408 -35.32 13.60 7.48
C ILE A 408 -35.71 12.72 6.29
N LEU A 409 -34.79 12.58 5.34
CA LEU A 409 -34.87 11.64 4.23
C LEU A 409 -33.82 10.55 4.44
N LEU A 410 -34.22 9.29 4.45
CA LEU A 410 -33.31 8.17 4.73
C LEU A 410 -33.57 6.96 3.83
N ALA A 411 -32.51 6.23 3.47
CA ALA A 411 -32.70 4.89 2.90
C ALA A 411 -33.22 3.91 3.98
N GLN A 412 -33.78 2.77 3.57
CA GLN A 412 -34.21 1.70 4.45
C GLN A 412 -33.07 0.71 4.74
N ASP A 413 -32.03 1.18 5.43
CA ASP A 413 -30.91 0.34 5.85
C ASP A 413 -30.44 0.67 7.28
N VAL A 414 -29.53 -0.16 7.82
CA VAL A 414 -29.07 -0.06 9.22
C VAL A 414 -28.22 1.17 9.50
N TYR A 415 -27.51 1.69 8.48
CA TYR A 415 -26.69 2.89 8.61
C TYR A 415 -27.59 4.12 8.68
N THR A 416 -28.40 4.34 7.64
CA THR A 416 -29.25 5.52 7.53
C THR A 416 -30.32 5.58 8.63
N ALA A 417 -30.87 4.43 9.04
CA ALA A 417 -31.79 4.38 10.18
C ALA A 417 -31.11 4.68 11.51
N GLY A 418 -29.87 4.21 11.70
CA GLY A 418 -29.07 4.45 12.90
C GLY A 418 -28.76 5.92 13.10
N ILE A 419 -28.15 6.56 12.09
CA ILE A 419 -27.79 7.97 12.14
C ILE A 419 -29.04 8.87 12.20
N ALA A 420 -30.12 8.55 11.47
CA ALA A 420 -31.37 9.30 11.54
C ALA A 420 -31.98 9.28 12.95
N SER A 421 -31.97 8.12 13.61
CA SER A 421 -32.48 7.97 14.97
C SER A 421 -31.64 8.76 15.98
N GLY A 422 -30.31 8.68 15.88
CA GLY A 422 -29.40 9.42 16.76
C GLY A 422 -29.54 10.93 16.58
N PHE A 423 -29.57 11.38 15.33
CA PHE A 423 -29.72 12.77 14.96
C PHE A 423 -31.06 13.35 15.41
N ARG A 424 -32.17 12.62 15.21
CA ARG A 424 -33.49 13.01 15.72
C ARG A 424 -33.47 13.22 17.23
N ALA A 425 -32.93 12.25 17.97
CA ALA A 425 -32.84 12.34 19.42
C ALA A 425 -32.00 13.54 19.88
N ALA A 426 -30.88 13.81 19.21
CA ALA A 426 -30.01 14.95 19.50
C ALA A 426 -30.70 16.30 19.24
N LEU A 427 -31.47 16.41 18.14
CA LEU A 427 -32.26 17.61 17.84
C LEU A 427 -33.42 17.82 18.82
N GLU A 428 -34.17 16.76 19.15
CA GLU A 428 -35.27 16.83 20.12
C GLU A 428 -34.76 17.25 21.51
N ALA A 429 -33.57 16.79 21.90
CA ALA A 429 -32.92 17.20 23.15
C ALA A 429 -32.57 18.71 23.18
N LYS A 430 -32.38 19.33 22.00
CA LYS A 430 -32.18 20.77 21.82
C LYS A 430 -33.48 21.57 21.70
N GLY A 431 -34.63 20.89 21.71
CA GLY A 431 -35.96 21.53 21.60
C GLY A 431 -36.44 21.75 20.16
N HIS A 432 -35.80 21.11 19.18
CA HIS A 432 -36.18 21.14 17.77
C HIS A 432 -37.21 20.05 17.43
N THR A 433 -37.89 20.19 16.29
CA THR A 433 -38.94 19.25 15.84
C THR A 433 -38.75 18.83 14.39
N ILE A 434 -38.99 17.54 14.11
CA ILE A 434 -38.97 17.00 12.75
C ILE A 434 -40.33 17.26 12.08
N CYS A 435 -40.34 17.95 10.94
CA CYS A 435 -41.56 18.25 10.19
C CYS A 435 -42.10 17.01 9.46
N THR A 436 -41.21 16.18 8.91
CA THR A 436 -41.53 14.93 8.23
C THR A 436 -40.31 14.03 8.21
N GLU A 437 -40.55 12.72 8.26
CA GLU A 437 -39.52 11.72 8.05
C GLU A 437 -40.03 10.71 7.02
N VAL A 438 -39.26 10.51 5.96
CA VAL A 438 -39.66 9.66 4.85
C VAL A 438 -38.50 8.77 4.45
N SER A 439 -38.78 7.47 4.36
CA SER A 439 -37.80 6.48 3.93
C SER A 439 -38.07 5.93 2.54
N TYR A 440 -37.03 5.46 1.87
CA TYR A 440 -37.10 4.81 0.56
C TYR A 440 -36.25 3.54 0.52
N ASP A 441 -36.60 2.61 -0.38
CA ASP A 441 -35.84 1.40 -0.64
C ASP A 441 -34.82 1.65 -1.76
N ARG A 442 -33.52 1.67 -1.42
CA ARG A 442 -32.41 1.86 -2.37
C ARG A 442 -32.37 0.77 -3.44
N ASN A 443 -32.86 -0.43 -3.13
CA ASN A 443 -32.88 -1.55 -4.06
C ASN A 443 -34.12 -1.57 -4.96
N ALA A 444 -35.05 -0.63 -4.76
CA ALA A 444 -36.30 -0.52 -5.51
C ALA A 444 -36.63 0.93 -5.93
N ILE A 445 -35.60 1.69 -6.35
CA ILE A 445 -35.80 3.04 -6.90
C ILE A 445 -36.64 2.97 -8.18
N THR A 446 -37.68 3.80 -8.23
CA THR A 446 -38.55 3.99 -9.40
C THR A 446 -38.44 5.43 -9.90
N SER A 447 -39.02 5.72 -11.07
CA SER A 447 -39.00 7.08 -11.64
C SER A 447 -39.72 8.13 -10.80
N THR A 448 -40.49 7.75 -9.77
CA THR A 448 -41.16 8.71 -8.87
C THR A 448 -40.54 8.77 -7.48
N THR A 449 -39.64 7.85 -7.12
CA THR A 449 -39.15 7.69 -5.74
C THR A 449 -38.62 9.00 -5.16
N TYR A 450 -37.67 9.66 -5.82
CA TYR A 450 -37.12 10.92 -5.33
C TYR A 450 -38.17 12.05 -5.36
N SER A 451 -38.99 12.10 -6.41
CA SER A 451 -40.03 13.13 -6.52
C SER A 451 -41.04 13.05 -5.37
N ASP A 452 -41.37 11.84 -4.91
CA ASP A 452 -42.27 11.58 -3.78
C ASP A 452 -41.63 12.01 -2.45
N LEU A 453 -40.32 11.80 -2.27
CA LEU A 453 -39.57 12.28 -1.09
C LEU A 453 -39.62 13.82 -1.01
N VAL A 454 -39.28 14.51 -2.10
CA VAL A 454 -39.24 15.98 -2.13
C VAL A 454 -40.66 16.57 -1.99
N ASN A 455 -41.67 15.95 -2.60
CA ASN A 455 -43.07 16.34 -2.42
C ASN A 455 -43.50 16.29 -0.95
N ALA A 456 -43.05 15.28 -0.19
CA ALA A 456 -43.35 15.18 1.23
C ALA A 456 -42.70 16.31 2.05
N VAL A 457 -41.44 16.67 1.73
CA VAL A 457 -40.74 17.83 2.33
C VAL A 457 -41.53 19.12 2.07
N GLN A 458 -41.90 19.38 0.81
CA GLN A 458 -42.62 20.60 0.42
C GLN A 458 -44.03 20.67 1.02
N THR A 459 -44.77 19.57 1.01
CA THR A 459 -46.16 19.50 1.54
C THR A 459 -46.19 19.79 3.03
N ASN A 460 -45.15 19.40 3.77
CA ASN A 460 -45.02 19.68 5.21
C ASN A 460 -44.33 21.03 5.50
N SER A 461 -44.03 21.84 4.48
CA SER A 461 -43.41 23.18 4.64
C SER A 461 -42.11 23.17 5.44
N CYS A 462 -41.30 22.13 5.25
CA CYS A 462 -40.01 21.97 5.93
C CYS A 462 -39.02 23.06 5.48
N GLY A 463 -38.30 23.64 6.43
CA GLY A 463 -37.35 24.75 6.20
C GLY A 463 -35.93 24.28 5.88
N ALA A 464 -35.57 23.06 6.28
CA ALA A 464 -34.30 22.41 5.98
C ALA A 464 -34.50 20.89 5.91
N VAL A 465 -33.52 20.16 5.38
CA VAL A 465 -33.58 18.70 5.22
C VAL A 465 -32.25 18.06 5.58
N ALA A 466 -32.28 16.99 6.36
CA ALA A 466 -31.18 16.05 6.49
C ALA A 466 -31.38 14.87 5.53
N VAL A 467 -30.41 14.64 4.65
CA VAL A 467 -30.37 13.53 3.69
C VAL A 467 -29.36 12.51 4.17
N PHE A 468 -29.85 11.34 4.59
CA PHE A 468 -29.04 10.18 4.96
C PHE A 468 -29.09 9.17 3.81
N ALA A 469 -28.04 9.19 3.00
CA ALA A 469 -27.92 8.47 1.74
C ALA A 469 -26.44 8.16 1.46
N TYR A 470 -26.17 7.36 0.43
CA TYR A 470 -24.85 7.24 -0.18
C TYR A 470 -24.74 8.18 -1.41
N ASN A 471 -23.62 8.12 -2.12
CA ASN A 471 -23.34 9.02 -3.25
C ASN A 471 -24.45 8.98 -4.32
N ALA A 472 -24.84 7.79 -4.78
CA ALA A 472 -25.75 7.64 -5.92
C ALA A 472 -27.20 8.09 -5.63
N ASP A 473 -27.75 7.70 -4.49
CA ASP A 473 -29.09 8.10 -4.07
C ASP A 473 -29.12 9.53 -3.51
N GLY A 474 -28.05 9.96 -2.82
CA GLY A 474 -27.87 11.35 -2.40
C GLY A 474 -27.87 12.32 -3.58
N ALA A 475 -27.10 12.03 -4.63
CA ALA A 475 -27.08 12.79 -5.88
C ALA A 475 -28.50 12.93 -6.47
N GLY A 476 -29.22 11.81 -6.62
CA GLY A 476 -30.58 11.82 -7.18
C GLY A 476 -31.60 12.61 -6.36
N ILE A 477 -31.49 12.56 -5.02
CA ILE A 477 -32.34 13.37 -4.12
C ILE A 477 -32.03 14.86 -4.27
N LEU A 478 -30.76 15.25 -4.30
CA LEU A 478 -30.34 16.65 -4.43
C LEU A 478 -30.76 17.24 -5.78
N GLU A 479 -30.61 16.49 -6.87
CA GLU A 479 -31.08 16.90 -8.20
C GLU A 479 -32.60 17.10 -8.25
N GLU A 480 -33.35 16.20 -7.63
CA GLU A 480 -34.81 16.31 -7.56
C GLU A 480 -35.23 17.52 -6.70
N MET A 481 -34.54 17.78 -5.58
CA MET A 481 -34.77 18.97 -4.75
C MET A 481 -34.60 20.26 -5.54
N SER A 482 -33.53 20.35 -6.34
CA SER A 482 -33.30 21.47 -7.25
C SER A 482 -34.39 21.57 -8.33
N THR A 483 -34.76 20.44 -8.94
CA THR A 483 -35.80 20.36 -9.98
C THR A 483 -37.16 20.86 -9.48
N GLN A 484 -37.52 20.54 -8.24
CA GLN A 484 -38.75 21.02 -7.63
C GLN A 484 -38.62 22.40 -6.94
N GLY A 485 -37.46 23.05 -7.03
CA GLY A 485 -37.24 24.41 -6.52
C GLY A 485 -37.20 24.51 -4.99
N PHE A 486 -36.73 23.48 -4.29
CA PHE A 486 -36.48 23.57 -2.85
C PHE A 486 -35.30 24.52 -2.57
N THR A 487 -35.49 25.45 -1.62
CA THR A 487 -34.48 26.50 -1.30
C THR A 487 -34.01 26.45 0.15
N GLY A 488 -34.44 25.45 0.92
CA GLY A 488 -34.02 25.30 2.32
C GLY A 488 -32.60 24.74 2.42
N GLN A 489 -32.01 24.85 3.60
CA GLN A 489 -30.68 24.30 3.85
C GLN A 489 -30.72 22.77 3.80
N VAL A 490 -29.72 22.16 3.15
CA VAL A 490 -29.55 20.71 3.10
C VAL A 490 -28.35 20.29 3.93
N TYR A 491 -28.56 19.24 4.72
CA TYR A 491 -27.59 18.62 5.60
C TYR A 491 -27.37 17.16 5.20
N GLY A 492 -26.16 16.65 5.40
CA GLY A 492 -25.80 15.26 5.11
C GLY A 492 -24.89 14.65 6.16
N SER A 493 -24.77 13.32 6.09
CA SER A 493 -23.77 12.54 6.80
C SER A 493 -22.59 12.19 5.89
N ASP A 494 -21.70 11.35 6.38
CA ASP A 494 -20.48 10.88 5.72
C ASP A 494 -20.78 10.21 4.38
N GLY A 495 -21.94 9.55 4.24
CA GLY A 495 -22.35 8.91 2.99
C GLY A 495 -22.48 9.84 1.79
N ILE A 496 -22.57 11.16 1.99
CA ILE A 496 -22.50 12.16 0.90
C ILE A 496 -21.39 13.21 1.12
N ALA A 497 -20.52 13.04 2.12
CA ALA A 497 -19.52 14.04 2.53
C ALA A 497 -18.21 13.94 1.73
N SER A 498 -18.32 13.75 0.42
CA SER A 498 -17.21 13.59 -0.51
C SER A 498 -17.56 14.19 -1.87
N VAL A 499 -16.57 14.74 -2.58
CA VAL A 499 -16.75 15.24 -3.95
C VAL A 499 -17.20 14.16 -4.93
N THR A 500 -17.01 12.88 -4.61
CA THR A 500 -17.46 11.74 -5.43
C THR A 500 -18.98 11.67 -5.58
N VAL A 501 -19.76 12.30 -4.70
CA VAL A 501 -21.21 12.46 -4.91
C VAL A 501 -21.51 13.16 -6.24
N ALA A 502 -20.62 14.06 -6.68
CA ALA A 502 -20.76 14.73 -7.95
C ALA A 502 -20.65 13.74 -9.12
N ASP A 503 -19.89 12.66 -9.03
CA ASP A 503 -19.74 11.69 -10.13
C ASP A 503 -21.06 10.96 -10.44
N SER A 504 -21.96 10.87 -9.44
CA SER A 504 -23.30 10.31 -9.58
C SER A 504 -24.35 11.31 -10.09
N MET A 505 -24.00 12.58 -10.26
CA MET A 505 -24.90 13.62 -10.79
C MET A 505 -24.79 13.75 -12.32
N GLY A 506 -25.82 14.32 -12.94
CA GLY A 506 -25.81 14.82 -14.31
C GLY A 506 -24.81 15.96 -14.53
N ALA A 507 -24.88 16.61 -15.69
CA ALA A 507 -23.94 17.68 -16.05
C ALA A 507 -24.02 18.91 -15.13
N ASP A 508 -25.16 19.13 -14.47
CA ASP A 508 -25.37 20.22 -13.54
C ASP A 508 -25.06 19.78 -12.10
N LYS A 509 -23.93 20.25 -11.56
CA LYS A 509 -23.51 19.97 -10.18
C LYS A 509 -24.00 21.01 -9.18
N THR A 510 -24.64 22.10 -9.64
CA THR A 510 -25.08 23.20 -8.76
C THR A 510 -26.00 22.80 -7.61
N PRO A 511 -26.76 21.68 -7.63
CA PRO A 511 -27.54 21.25 -6.47
C PRO A 511 -26.70 20.88 -5.23
N LEU A 512 -25.39 20.65 -5.38
CA LEU A 512 -24.48 20.48 -4.25
C LEU A 512 -24.12 21.80 -3.57
N ASN A 513 -24.22 22.92 -4.27
CA ASN A 513 -23.68 24.18 -3.76
C ASN A 513 -24.38 24.61 -2.46
N GLY A 514 -23.60 24.73 -1.39
CA GLY A 514 -24.08 25.09 -0.06
C GLY A 514 -24.61 23.92 0.77
N VAL A 515 -24.59 22.68 0.27
CA VAL A 515 -24.88 21.48 1.09
C VAL A 515 -23.83 21.38 2.20
N ILE A 516 -24.27 21.13 3.43
CA ILE A 516 -23.40 20.94 4.59
C ILE A 516 -23.41 19.47 4.98
N ALA A 517 -22.27 18.82 5.13
CA ALA A 517 -22.20 17.43 5.58
C ALA A 517 -21.16 17.22 6.68
N THR A 518 -21.34 16.18 7.48
CA THR A 518 -20.36 15.76 8.49
C THR A 518 -19.58 14.54 8.01
N ASN A 519 -18.25 14.58 8.14
CA ASN A 519 -17.36 13.46 7.81
C ASN A 519 -16.51 13.12 9.05
N PRO A 520 -16.35 11.84 9.43
CA PRO A 520 -15.43 11.44 10.49
C PRO A 520 -14.01 11.97 10.30
N GLY A 521 -13.39 12.39 11.40
CA GLY A 521 -12.04 12.94 11.43
C GLY A 521 -12.07 14.46 11.50
N ALA A 522 -11.34 15.03 12.46
CA ALA A 522 -11.14 16.47 12.52
C ALA A 522 -10.23 16.94 11.37
N PRO A 523 -10.47 18.15 10.82
CA PRO A 523 -9.60 18.71 9.80
C PRO A 523 -8.19 19.00 10.33
N SER A 524 -7.22 19.05 9.42
CA SER A 524 -5.79 19.17 9.72
C SER A 524 -5.43 20.39 10.59
N TRP A 525 -6.19 21.48 10.50
CA TRP A 525 -5.98 22.68 11.33
C TRP A 525 -6.41 22.52 12.79
N VAL A 526 -7.15 21.46 13.15
CA VAL A 526 -7.50 21.10 14.54
C VAL A 526 -6.45 20.22 15.18
N VAL A 527 -6.08 19.14 14.49
CA VAL A 527 -5.06 18.20 14.96
C VAL A 527 -3.64 18.81 14.88
N GLY A 528 -3.49 19.89 14.10
CA GLY A 528 -2.20 20.52 13.83
C GLY A 528 -1.43 19.75 12.75
N PRO A 529 -0.25 20.23 12.32
CA PRO A 529 0.66 19.40 11.56
C PRO A 529 1.20 18.35 12.52
N ASP A 530 0.47 17.25 12.67
CA ASP A 530 1.05 16.06 13.26
C ASP A 530 2.28 15.74 12.44
N ALA A 531 3.42 15.57 13.10
CA ALA A 531 4.60 14.96 12.49
C ALA A 531 4.31 13.46 12.30
N ASN A 532 3.19 13.14 11.66
CA ASN A 532 2.80 11.81 11.25
C ASN A 532 3.50 11.53 9.92
N PRO A 533 4.60 10.76 9.92
CA PRO A 533 5.34 10.51 8.71
C PRO A 533 4.52 9.70 7.71
N VAL A 534 3.56 8.89 8.15
CA VAL A 534 2.69 8.09 7.28
C VAL A 534 1.74 8.99 6.50
N GLN A 535 1.06 9.94 7.15
CA GLN A 535 0.23 10.94 6.47
C GLN A 535 1.03 11.78 5.47
N ALA A 536 2.28 12.12 5.78
CA ALA A 536 3.13 12.90 4.88
C ALA A 536 3.54 12.13 3.61
N VAL A 537 3.76 10.81 3.72
CA VAL A 537 4.20 10.00 2.57
C VAL A 537 3.05 9.36 1.79
N PHE A 538 1.87 9.17 2.42
CA PHE A 538 0.76 8.45 1.81
C PHE A 538 0.31 9.05 0.46
N PRO A 539 0.25 10.38 0.25
CA PRO A 539 -0.06 10.94 -1.07
C PRO A 539 0.96 10.58 -2.15
N ALA A 540 2.25 10.44 -1.81
CA ALA A 540 3.28 10.03 -2.75
C ALA A 540 3.16 8.53 -3.09
N LEU A 541 2.92 7.69 -2.08
CA LEU A 541 2.60 6.27 -2.29
C LEU A 541 1.35 6.11 -3.14
N TRP A 542 0.29 6.87 -2.83
CA TRP A 542 -0.93 6.89 -3.64
C TRP A 542 -0.62 7.20 -5.11
N GLY A 543 0.13 8.27 -5.38
CA GLY A 543 0.50 8.65 -6.75
C GLY A 543 1.28 7.56 -7.50
N GLN A 544 2.12 6.79 -6.80
CA GLN A 544 2.89 5.69 -7.39
C GLN A 544 1.98 4.50 -7.75
N TYR A 545 1.19 4.00 -6.81
CA TYR A 545 0.37 2.79 -6.99
C TYR A 545 -0.89 3.07 -7.81
N ALA A 546 -1.58 4.18 -7.55
CA ALA A 546 -2.77 4.57 -8.31
C ALA A 546 -2.48 4.87 -9.80
N TYR A 547 -1.22 5.04 -10.19
CA TYR A 547 -0.80 5.20 -11.58
C TYR A 547 -0.36 3.88 -12.20
N ALA A 548 0.44 3.11 -11.49
CA ALA A 548 0.93 1.80 -11.89
C ALA A 548 -0.20 0.79 -12.14
N ASP A 549 -1.16 0.76 -11.21
CA ASP A 549 -2.28 -0.19 -11.21
C ASP A 549 -3.28 0.10 -12.35
N VAL A 550 -3.41 1.36 -12.78
CA VAL A 550 -4.32 1.76 -13.87
C VAL A 550 -3.77 1.39 -15.25
N CYS A 551 -2.47 1.15 -15.38
CA CYS A 551 -1.84 1.02 -16.71
C CYS A 551 -0.87 -0.16 -16.84
N ASN A 552 -0.87 -1.11 -15.91
CA ASN A 552 0.08 -2.23 -15.90
C ASN A 552 1.53 -1.74 -16.06
N LEU A 553 1.84 -0.59 -15.46
CA LEU A 553 3.21 -0.15 -15.27
C LEU A 553 3.70 -0.94 -14.07
N ASP A 554 4.14 -2.16 -14.35
CA ASP A 554 4.76 -3.00 -13.35
C ASP A 554 5.84 -2.19 -12.62
N ILE A 555 5.55 -1.77 -11.40
CA ILE A 555 6.47 -1.01 -10.54
C ILE A 555 7.70 -1.88 -10.22
N ARG A 556 7.63 -3.18 -10.50
CA ARG A 556 8.66 -4.19 -10.29
C ARG A 556 9.22 -4.80 -11.58
N GLY A 557 8.71 -4.48 -12.76
CA GLY A 557 9.24 -4.88 -14.07
C GLY A 557 9.33 -6.40 -14.37
N GLY A 558 8.28 -6.99 -14.94
CA GLY A 558 8.10 -8.40 -15.28
C GLY A 558 6.80 -8.64 -16.07
N ASP A 559 6.85 -9.55 -17.04
CA ASP A 559 5.69 -9.90 -17.89
C ASP A 559 4.62 -10.73 -17.12
N ASN A 560 3.35 -10.39 -17.39
CA ASN A 560 2.03 -11.00 -17.10
C ASN A 560 1.87 -12.54 -16.89
N GLY A 561 2.80 -13.26 -16.27
CA GLY A 561 2.74 -14.73 -16.25
C GLY A 561 3.68 -15.46 -15.30
N GLY A 562 3.88 -14.97 -14.07
CA GLY A 562 4.57 -15.69 -12.99
C GLY A 562 3.67 -15.94 -11.77
N PRO A 563 3.83 -17.05 -11.02
CA PRO A 563 2.98 -17.38 -9.88
C PRO A 563 3.45 -16.61 -8.63
N ASP A 564 3.38 -15.29 -8.70
CA ASP A 564 3.52 -14.46 -7.52
C ASP A 564 2.24 -14.57 -6.71
N GLY A 565 2.39 -14.85 -5.41
CA GLY A 565 1.29 -14.80 -4.45
C GLY A 565 0.60 -13.43 -4.34
N ILE A 566 1.00 -12.45 -5.16
CA ILE A 566 0.23 -11.27 -5.51
C ILE A 566 -0.26 -11.52 -6.94
N SER A 567 -1.46 -12.08 -7.09
CA SER A 567 -2.03 -12.23 -8.42
C SER A 567 -2.31 -10.84 -9.00
N ASP A 568 -1.45 -10.35 -9.89
CA ASP A 568 -1.70 -9.17 -10.72
C ASP A 568 -3.00 -9.33 -11.57
N TYR A 569 -3.48 -10.57 -11.69
CA TYR A 569 -4.79 -10.93 -12.23
C TYR A 569 -5.99 -10.40 -11.40
N THR A 570 -5.87 -10.17 -10.09
CA THR A 570 -7.03 -9.69 -9.31
C THR A 570 -7.27 -8.22 -9.52
N LEU A 571 -6.24 -7.37 -9.57
CA LEU A 571 -6.42 -5.93 -9.74
C LEU A 571 -6.82 -5.54 -11.16
N VAL A 572 -6.22 -6.17 -12.18
CA VAL A 572 -6.65 -6.00 -13.58
C VAL A 572 -8.08 -6.50 -13.79
N ALA A 573 -8.44 -7.69 -13.29
CA ALA A 573 -9.83 -8.17 -13.37
C ALA A 573 -10.82 -7.31 -12.56
N VAL A 574 -10.36 -6.68 -11.47
CA VAL A 574 -11.10 -5.72 -10.64
C VAL A 574 -11.34 -4.40 -11.37
N LEU A 575 -10.33 -3.86 -12.04
CA LEU A 575 -10.41 -2.63 -12.83
C LEU A 575 -11.24 -2.86 -14.10
N GLU A 576 -11.12 -4.02 -14.75
CA GLU A 576 -11.98 -4.44 -15.85
C GLU A 576 -13.44 -4.60 -15.41
N GLN A 577 -13.71 -5.17 -14.22
CA GLN A 577 -15.04 -5.22 -13.63
C GLN A 577 -15.60 -3.83 -13.29
N ALA A 578 -14.73 -2.90 -12.89
CA ALA A 578 -15.08 -1.49 -12.67
C ALA A 578 -15.17 -0.65 -13.97
N GLY A 579 -14.95 -1.26 -15.14
CA GLY A 579 -15.07 -0.59 -16.45
C GLY A 579 -13.89 0.31 -16.83
N VAL A 580 -12.74 0.19 -16.15
CA VAL A 580 -11.51 0.92 -16.47
C VAL A 580 -10.75 0.16 -17.56
N THR A 581 -10.63 0.75 -18.76
CA THR A 581 -9.86 0.17 -19.88
C THR A 581 -8.46 0.78 -19.98
N CYS A 582 -7.42 -0.03 -19.80
CA CYS A 582 -6.02 0.38 -19.92
C CYS A 582 -5.58 0.42 -21.41
N PRO A 583 -5.00 1.52 -21.92
CA PRO A 583 -4.40 1.55 -23.27
C PRO A 583 -3.14 0.68 -23.32
N ALA A 584 -3.00 -0.16 -24.36
CA ALA A 584 -1.88 -1.10 -24.49
C ALA A 584 -0.50 -0.45 -24.78
N GLU A 585 -0.41 0.87 -24.93
CA GLU A 585 0.85 1.54 -25.27
C GLU A 585 0.90 2.96 -24.67
N ASN A 586 1.93 3.22 -23.86
CA ASN A 586 2.49 4.54 -23.54
C ASN A 586 1.47 5.63 -23.12
N VAL A 587 0.95 5.53 -21.89
CA VAL A 587 0.00 6.52 -21.34
C VAL A 587 0.74 7.78 -20.90
N THR A 588 0.82 8.73 -21.82
CA THR A 588 1.14 10.15 -21.56
C THR A 588 -0.08 10.95 -21.11
N THR A 589 -1.21 10.27 -20.82
CA THR A 589 -2.48 10.89 -20.44
C THR A 589 -2.90 10.51 -19.02
N GLY A 590 -2.07 10.84 -18.02
CA GLY A 590 -2.43 11.26 -16.65
C GLY A 590 -3.68 10.73 -15.91
N ALA A 591 -4.22 9.56 -16.23
CA ALA A 591 -5.37 8.99 -15.54
C ALA A 591 -4.88 8.13 -14.37
N SER A 592 -4.89 8.69 -13.17
CA SER A 592 -4.69 7.96 -11.91
C SER A 592 -6.04 7.65 -11.25
N VAL A 593 -6.12 6.58 -10.45
CA VAL A 593 -7.29 6.37 -9.57
C VAL A 593 -7.37 7.56 -8.61
N ALA A 594 -8.49 8.29 -8.66
CA ALA A 594 -8.76 9.35 -7.69
C ALA A 594 -8.85 8.74 -6.29
N LYS A 595 -8.25 9.41 -5.30
CA LYS A 595 -8.35 8.98 -3.90
C LYS A 595 -9.80 9.16 -3.43
N GLY A 596 -10.48 8.03 -3.25
CA GLY A 596 -11.85 7.97 -2.74
C GLY A 596 -11.93 8.26 -1.25
N GLN A 597 -13.14 8.55 -0.79
CA GLN A 597 -13.44 8.65 0.64
C GLN A 597 -13.08 7.34 1.35
N PHE A 598 -12.50 7.42 2.55
CA PHE A 598 -12.01 6.27 3.33
C PHE A 598 -10.82 5.49 2.75
N ALA A 599 -10.17 5.95 1.68
CA ALA A 599 -8.97 5.30 1.14
C ALA A 599 -7.85 5.17 2.19
N GLU A 600 -7.63 6.22 2.98
CA GLU A 600 -6.65 6.23 4.08
C GLU A 600 -7.04 5.25 5.19
N SER A 601 -8.32 5.21 5.56
CA SER A 601 -8.85 4.26 6.54
C SER A 601 -8.77 2.81 6.05
N ALA A 602 -8.98 2.55 4.76
CA ALA A 602 -8.84 1.23 4.15
C ALA A 602 -7.38 0.76 4.19
N PHE A 603 -6.44 1.67 3.94
CA PHE A 603 -5.01 1.41 4.10
C PHE A 603 -4.67 1.09 5.57
N ASP A 604 -5.13 1.91 6.51
CA ASP A 604 -4.84 1.72 7.94
C ASP A 604 -5.39 0.40 8.48
N ALA A 605 -6.66 0.08 8.18
CA ALA A 605 -7.25 -1.19 8.58
C ALA A 605 -6.48 -2.40 8.01
N SER A 606 -5.97 -2.28 6.78
CA SER A 606 -5.18 -3.31 6.12
C SER A 606 -3.80 -3.50 6.75
N VAL A 607 -3.09 -2.40 7.05
CA VAL A 607 -1.81 -2.46 7.75
C VAL A 607 -1.99 -3.03 9.16
N ILE A 608 -2.99 -2.56 9.92
CA ILE A 608 -3.27 -3.09 11.26
C ILE A 608 -3.54 -4.59 11.19
N MET A 609 -4.41 -5.05 10.27
CA MET A 609 -4.73 -6.48 10.13
C MET A 609 -3.48 -7.33 9.84
N ALA A 610 -2.64 -6.90 8.89
CA ALA A 610 -1.43 -7.62 8.51
C ALA A 610 -0.40 -7.66 9.65
N LEU A 611 -0.15 -6.53 10.32
CA LEU A 611 0.77 -6.46 11.44
C LEU A 611 0.26 -7.23 12.68
N SER A 612 -1.05 -7.28 12.89
CA SER A 612 -1.63 -8.13 13.93
C SER A 612 -1.46 -9.61 13.63
N ALA A 613 -1.62 -10.03 12.37
CA ALA A 613 -1.35 -11.40 11.97
C ALA A 613 0.12 -11.76 12.16
N PHE A 614 1.03 -10.83 11.81
CA PHE A 614 2.46 -10.98 12.05
C PHE A 614 2.79 -11.15 13.53
N ALA A 615 2.25 -10.26 14.38
CA ALA A 615 2.44 -10.31 15.83
C ALA A 615 1.87 -11.60 16.43
N PHE A 616 0.72 -12.07 15.94
CA PHE A 616 0.11 -13.33 16.36
C PHE A 616 1.02 -14.53 16.05
N LEU A 617 1.60 -14.59 14.86
CA LEU A 617 2.57 -15.64 14.49
C LEU A 617 3.83 -15.59 15.36
N ALA A 618 4.37 -14.38 15.57
CA ALA A 618 5.54 -14.17 16.43
C ALA A 618 5.27 -14.54 17.91
N GLY A 619 4.02 -14.40 18.36
CA GLY A 619 3.58 -14.76 19.70
C GLY A 619 3.53 -16.26 19.99
N GLN A 620 3.69 -17.14 18.98
CA GLN A 620 3.74 -18.61 19.13
C GLN A 620 2.59 -19.20 19.99
N GLY A 621 1.38 -18.65 19.86
CA GLY A 621 0.19 -19.09 20.59
C GLY A 621 0.02 -18.55 22.02
N THR A 622 0.85 -17.58 22.43
CA THR A 622 0.73 -16.92 23.74
C THR A 622 -0.31 -15.79 23.76
N ILE A 623 -0.69 -15.26 22.60
CA ILE A 623 -1.70 -14.23 22.42
C ILE A 623 -2.81 -14.70 21.49
N THR A 624 -4.04 -14.23 21.72
CA THR A 624 -5.17 -14.45 20.79
C THR A 624 -5.12 -13.47 19.62
N SER A 625 -5.85 -13.75 18.55
CA SER A 625 -6.00 -12.82 17.41
C SER A 625 -6.59 -11.48 17.86
N ALA A 626 -7.59 -11.50 18.74
CA ALA A 626 -8.18 -10.29 19.34
C ALA A 626 -7.14 -9.48 20.14
N GLN A 627 -6.27 -10.14 20.92
CA GLN A 627 -5.20 -9.45 21.65
C GLN A 627 -4.18 -8.83 20.70
N ALA A 628 -3.82 -9.54 19.62
CA ALA A 628 -2.94 -9.01 18.59
C ALA A 628 -3.52 -7.73 17.97
N ILE A 629 -4.77 -7.78 17.48
CA ILE A 629 -5.48 -6.63 16.90
C ILE A 629 -5.58 -5.47 17.88
N GLN A 630 -6.04 -5.75 19.10
CA GLN A 630 -6.19 -4.72 20.12
C GLN A 630 -4.85 -4.02 20.38
N SER A 631 -3.75 -4.78 20.46
CA SER A 631 -2.41 -4.24 20.75
C SER A 631 -1.79 -3.48 19.58
N THR A 632 -1.94 -3.97 18.34
CA THR A 632 -1.44 -3.31 17.13
C THR A 632 -2.14 -1.97 16.91
N GLY A 633 -3.44 -1.89 17.20
CA GLY A 633 -4.22 -0.68 17.04
C GLY A 633 -4.07 0.33 18.18
N GLN A 634 -3.29 0.08 19.24
CA GLN A 634 -3.04 1.08 20.29
C GLN A 634 -2.00 2.10 19.82
N GLY A 635 -2.38 3.38 19.75
CA GLY A 635 -1.50 4.46 19.31
C GLY A 635 -0.99 4.27 17.87
N PHE A 636 -1.76 3.57 17.03
CA PHE A 636 -1.40 3.31 15.64
C PHE A 636 -1.36 4.63 14.87
N ASN A 637 -0.23 4.93 14.23
CA ASN A 637 -0.03 6.15 13.46
C ASN A 637 -0.20 5.85 11.96
N GLY A 638 -1.41 6.07 11.46
CA GLY A 638 -1.83 5.69 10.11
C GLY A 638 -1.96 6.86 9.14
N ALA A 639 -2.32 6.56 7.89
CA ALA A 639 -2.64 7.55 6.87
C ALA A 639 -3.89 8.38 7.22
N SER A 640 -4.86 7.81 7.95
CA SER A 640 -6.05 8.53 8.42
C SER A 640 -5.82 9.28 9.74
N GLY A 641 -4.64 9.13 10.34
CA GLY A 641 -4.23 9.80 11.57
C GLY A 641 -3.83 8.81 12.66
N THR A 642 -3.56 9.33 13.86
CA THR A 642 -3.29 8.50 15.03
C THR A 642 -4.59 8.00 15.64
N MET A 643 -4.69 6.70 15.92
CA MET A 643 -5.87 6.08 16.50
C MET A 643 -5.53 5.13 17.66
N SER A 644 -6.54 4.81 18.47
CA SER A 644 -6.44 3.80 19.53
C SER A 644 -7.77 3.06 19.67
N PHE A 645 -7.75 1.73 19.56
CA PHE A 645 -8.95 0.95 19.79
C PHE A 645 -9.38 1.03 21.26
N MET A 646 -10.66 1.31 21.46
CA MET A 646 -11.37 1.17 22.71
C MET A 646 -11.62 -0.32 23.02
N ALA A 647 -12.14 -0.61 24.22
CA ALA A 647 -12.37 -1.98 24.66
C ALA A 647 -13.42 -2.73 23.82
N ASN A 648 -14.36 -2.00 23.23
CA ASN A 648 -15.42 -2.53 22.35
C ASN A 648 -15.01 -2.57 20.86
N GLY A 649 -13.75 -2.30 20.54
CA GLY A 649 -13.22 -2.33 19.17
C GLY A 649 -13.44 -1.07 18.33
N ASP A 650 -14.18 -0.10 18.85
CA ASP A 650 -14.33 1.22 18.23
C ASP A 650 -13.05 2.07 18.38
N VAL A 651 -12.95 3.15 17.63
CA VAL A 651 -12.03 4.27 17.91
C VAL A 651 -12.82 5.43 18.51
N ALA A 652 -12.18 6.17 19.42
CA ALA A 652 -12.76 7.42 19.91
C ALA A 652 -12.81 8.44 18.76
N GLY A 653 -13.86 9.25 18.70
CA GLY A 653 -13.89 10.33 17.72
C GLY A 653 -12.75 11.31 17.96
N THR A 654 -11.91 11.51 16.94
CA THR A 654 -10.92 12.59 16.90
C THR A 654 -11.55 13.94 16.55
N GLY A 655 -12.89 13.96 16.41
CA GLY A 655 -13.70 15.06 15.90
C GLY A 655 -14.29 14.75 14.52
N TYR A 656 -15.07 15.69 14.02
CA TYR A 656 -15.72 15.62 12.71
C TYR A 656 -15.45 16.89 11.94
N CYS A 657 -15.12 16.73 10.65
CA CYS A 657 -15.21 17.81 9.70
C CYS A 657 -16.69 18.13 9.45
N ILE A 658 -17.07 19.39 9.60
CA ILE A 658 -18.33 19.93 9.10
C ILE A 658 -17.99 20.68 7.82
N GLY A 659 -18.15 20.00 6.68
CA GLY A 659 -17.78 20.55 5.39
C GLY A 659 -18.96 21.18 4.67
N THR A 660 -18.65 22.17 3.83
CA THR A 660 -19.63 22.80 2.92
C THR A 660 -19.19 22.55 1.49
N PHE A 661 -20.14 22.13 0.66
CA PHE A 661 -19.90 21.98 -0.77
C PHE A 661 -19.92 23.34 -1.48
N THR A 662 -18.95 23.56 -2.36
CA THR A 662 -18.94 24.72 -3.27
C THR A 662 -18.88 24.23 -4.71
N VAL A 663 -19.66 24.86 -5.59
CA VAL A 663 -19.62 24.60 -7.02
C VAL A 663 -19.26 25.89 -7.74
N ASP A 664 -18.12 25.91 -8.43
CA ASP A 664 -17.65 27.09 -9.13
C ASP A 664 -18.38 27.34 -10.47
N THR A 665 -18.06 28.44 -11.14
CA THR A 665 -18.71 28.77 -12.44
C THR A 665 -18.30 27.84 -13.58
N ALA A 666 -17.26 27.02 -13.42
CA ALA A 666 -16.85 25.99 -14.35
C ALA A 666 -17.48 24.62 -14.05
N GLY A 667 -18.21 24.50 -12.93
CA GLY A 667 -18.82 23.25 -12.46
C GLY A 667 -17.89 22.37 -11.63
N ALA A 668 -16.72 22.88 -11.22
CA ALA A 668 -15.83 22.15 -10.32
C ALA A 668 -16.42 22.15 -8.89
N VAL A 669 -16.39 20.99 -8.26
CA VAL A 669 -16.95 20.76 -6.92
C VAL A 669 -15.82 20.68 -5.90
N SER A 670 -15.92 21.43 -4.81
CA SER A 670 -15.09 21.26 -3.61
C SER A 670 -15.96 20.86 -2.41
N TYR A 671 -15.34 20.17 -1.45
CA TYR A 671 -15.91 19.89 -0.14
C TYR A 671 -14.93 20.41 0.91
N ASP A 672 -15.24 21.56 1.50
CA ASP A 672 -14.28 22.31 2.31
C ASP A 672 -14.63 22.21 3.80
N CYS A 673 -13.74 21.58 4.57
CA CYS A 673 -13.82 21.41 6.02
C CYS A 673 -13.54 22.71 6.80
N SER A 674 -14.34 23.74 6.54
CA SER A 674 -14.24 25.07 7.15
C SER A 674 -14.63 25.11 8.63
N LYS A 675 -15.27 24.05 9.14
CA LYS A 675 -15.63 23.90 10.55
C LYS A 675 -15.26 22.51 11.05
N ALA A 676 -14.99 22.44 12.35
CA ALA A 676 -14.74 21.19 13.03
C ALA A 676 -15.66 21.05 14.25
N TRP A 677 -16.07 19.83 14.54
CA TRP A 677 -16.75 19.47 15.77
C TRP A 677 -15.81 18.59 16.60
N VAL A 678 -15.53 18.98 17.85
CA VAL A 678 -14.73 18.19 18.80
C VAL A 678 -15.36 18.32 20.17
N ASP A 679 -15.66 17.19 20.81
CA ASP A 679 -16.21 17.14 22.19
C ASP A 679 -17.43 18.06 22.42
N GLY A 680 -18.34 18.14 21.44
CA GLY A 680 -19.54 18.98 21.52
C GLY A 680 -19.31 20.47 21.24
N VAL A 681 -18.13 20.85 20.73
CA VAL A 681 -17.78 22.23 20.39
C VAL A 681 -17.53 22.35 18.90
N ILE A 682 -18.21 23.31 18.25
CA ILE A 682 -17.93 23.71 16.87
C ILE A 682 -16.90 24.85 16.88
N SER A 683 -15.83 24.68 16.12
CA SER A 683 -14.84 25.72 15.81
C SER A 683 -14.80 26.01 14.32
N ASP A 684 -14.53 27.28 13.99
CA ASP A 684 -14.25 27.70 12.63
C ASP A 684 -12.76 27.55 12.32
N GLU A 685 -12.46 27.29 11.06
CA GLU A 685 -11.10 27.33 10.54
C GLU A 685 -10.46 28.71 10.81
N PRO A 686 -9.23 28.78 11.37
CA PRO A 686 -8.54 30.04 11.60
C PRO A 686 -8.30 30.82 10.29
N ALA A 687 -8.44 32.14 10.30
CA ALA A 687 -8.24 32.96 9.09
C ALA A 687 -6.82 32.89 8.47
N ASP A 688 -5.85 32.33 9.20
CA ASP A 688 -4.43 32.25 8.82
C ASP A 688 -3.99 30.82 8.40
N SER A 689 -4.91 29.85 8.25
CA SER A 689 -4.59 28.46 7.89
C SER A 689 -4.59 28.13 6.39
N ALA A 690 -4.98 29.09 5.54
CA ALA A 690 -5.07 28.93 4.08
C ALA A 690 -3.73 29.07 3.35
#